data_AF-A0A833HAD8-F1
#
_entry.id   AF-A0A833HAD8-F1
#
_cell.length_a   1.000
_cell.length_b   1.000
_cell.length_c   1.000
_cell.angle_alpha   90.00
_cell.angle_beta   90.00
_cell.angle_gamma   90.00
#
_symmetry.space_group_name_H-M   'P 1'
#
loop_
_entity.id
_entity.type
_entity.pdbx_description
1 polymer ?
#
loop_
_entity_poly.entity_id
_entity_poly.type
_entity_poly.pdbx_seq_one_letter_code
_entity_poly.pdbx_strand_id
1 'polypeptide(L)'
;MNCRAAAVRSWWIKVLLAAALLLPALPLVAEEWQPFRLGDAVFEAPSAWKTTFSQKDREVRLASPDDNFQLLAFWWFPDEPLLGYDDIVSHERIVVAGRSALLIHSDYPQLGVLNLAFEEPREDGRVLVVKLEFADRNFDRASVLMKDIMSRIRFGDGGGQQGQADQPAPAAPGGQDGSFERYSDDEGGFSISHSADWSRNTATRKGMRLVVVEAPLGAGLVLVASFSAEDTFALSGRLDEYERLYYEEYVITESIEADEEIRLGGLEGRAVDAIADIYAVEGTRLAFRKGWSRFFRAEQEQRAYVIAIIHSLNADQALKSSLFAIAESFVAQPGDGDAGESVSTLTLPSNGGVPTRRLSDRFGDDCRDFELAQFDHPTRDRFGQGTGARLRWVMLCSDYTYPVYGAEFDYDPSGQMADYFHPLYLDLLEALAEQSYAIVALNDALLIRVGRGYGDDLDIDVDPLDAEEIAELAGSPETAAGEEIPQDPSHPPAGGPDGGADNADILFDGQMSELWLPLSTAGGDFSRFARIADEALVVDVPAGNSWGKTGLWSRNPIAMAATADGIARVRFDFDTKATTSYVLAFGSADNAEEWEAHDIRFTWSSAADGSTGTAALFVRRQEVWRIETGSEPPAEIAIAIGGDSVVKVELPDGRWMEAMLPGGIPTEGYRIYALAHAPAHGLAARMTLRSIALERMKLVRPGAKAFPDGRGEVVLFDGELGRDWLRYTWAGGDFARHAKLTSDGLAVDVPGGNAWGNVGIFSPLPLVWLDDFRDDAEVEIAFEIDPARTDGFGLTLARPGYGGIHGNAPGSPNTTYYWYRPKGGDTGRADFHINPHRDGDFDRRDLPTVAPAEVRFILRPGEVSIEADGMEPITHNWVEALDGTGFHLYAHSVVSERDEPTRFALKSIRMKRKPATRGGASGPAAGVNPLPVETVFDGKMNPVWEPAATAGGNFDAFARFDDGALVIDVPERSSWGKTGLLSAEPLVRLDQRAVFAPTRIEIALVPGQRHNLVVALSGMKSPEMWPDHKAWYTLSYVPGRDVWVVGMRHSPYQDWSREIDAGWMATAWDGRLWIDVGAGRTVLSIPGGPAVGGSADLVEGANLFATVIAHAPKEHAPAHLALRQVSIGLKTPDGMTAIDRLILADNDQFDVDAFADALAAAE
;
A
#
# COMPACT_ATOMS: atom_id res chain seq x y z
N MET A 1 -70.87 17.87 26.38
CA MET A 1 -70.43 18.76 25.27
C MET A 1 -69.80 17.92 24.18
N ASN A 2 -69.80 18.36 22.90
CA ASN A 2 -68.81 17.95 21.87
C ASN A 2 -68.98 18.69 20.52
N CYS A 3 -70.21 19.05 20.11
CA CYS A 3 -70.47 19.63 18.78
C CYS A 3 -69.89 21.04 18.50
N ARG A 4 -69.24 21.71 19.47
CA ARG A 4 -68.63 23.04 19.26
C ARG A 4 -67.19 23.00 18.76
N ALA A 5 -66.45 21.91 18.95
CA ALA A 5 -65.04 21.84 18.55
C ALA A 5 -64.83 21.76 17.02
N ALA A 6 -65.69 21.01 16.32
CA ALA A 6 -65.59 20.81 14.88
C ALA A 6 -65.80 22.11 14.07
N ALA A 7 -66.74 22.96 14.49
CA ALA A 7 -67.01 24.24 13.84
C ALA A 7 -65.81 25.20 13.92
N VAL A 8 -65.11 25.23 15.06
CA VAL A 8 -63.92 26.06 15.27
C VAL A 8 -62.76 25.60 14.38
N ARG A 9 -62.49 24.28 14.32
CA ARG A 9 -61.46 23.74 13.38
C ARG A 9 -61.77 24.07 11.92
N SER A 10 -63.03 23.90 11.49
CA SER A 10 -63.43 24.24 10.10
C SER A 10 -63.26 25.72 9.77
N TRP A 11 -63.48 26.61 10.75
CA TRP A 11 -63.27 28.05 10.56
C TRP A 11 -61.78 28.40 10.46
N TRP A 12 -60.94 27.90 11.37
CA TRP A 12 -59.49 28.14 11.31
C TRP A 12 -58.84 27.60 10.04
N ILE A 13 -59.23 26.42 9.55
CA ILE A 13 -58.74 25.88 8.27
C ILE A 13 -59.11 26.82 7.12
N LYS A 14 -60.33 27.37 7.10
CA LYS A 14 -60.76 28.33 6.06
C LYS A 14 -60.06 29.68 6.17
N VAL A 15 -59.75 30.15 7.38
CA VAL A 15 -58.96 31.37 7.60
C VAL A 15 -57.50 31.16 7.16
N LEU A 16 -56.90 29.99 7.43
CA LEU A 16 -55.55 29.65 6.96
C LEU A 16 -55.48 29.51 5.44
N LEU A 17 -56.44 28.84 4.78
CA LEU A 17 -56.49 28.83 3.31
C LEU A 17 -56.72 30.24 2.72
N ALA A 18 -57.57 31.06 3.34
CA ALA A 18 -57.79 32.44 2.88
C ALA A 18 -56.55 33.33 3.07
N ALA A 19 -55.77 33.11 4.13
CA ALA A 19 -54.49 33.80 4.34
C ALA A 19 -53.42 33.33 3.34
N ALA A 20 -53.31 32.03 3.07
CA ALA A 20 -52.41 31.49 2.05
C ALA A 20 -52.74 32.00 0.64
N LEU A 21 -54.02 32.20 0.32
CA LEU A 21 -54.50 32.82 -0.93
C LEU A 21 -54.39 34.35 -0.96
N LEU A 22 -53.93 34.98 0.12
CA LEU A 22 -53.69 36.43 0.24
C LEU A 22 -52.22 36.79 0.49
N LEU A 23 -51.33 35.80 0.58
CA LEU A 23 -49.92 36.04 0.28
C LEU A 23 -49.85 36.52 -1.17
N PRO A 24 -49.29 37.71 -1.46
CA PRO A 24 -48.95 38.03 -2.84
C PRO A 24 -47.99 36.95 -3.31
N ALA A 25 -48.16 36.47 -4.54
CA ALA A 25 -47.14 35.63 -5.15
C ALA A 25 -45.82 36.42 -5.09
N LEU A 26 -44.88 35.96 -4.24
CA LEU A 26 -43.54 36.50 -4.23
C LEU A 26 -43.05 36.41 -5.68
N PRO A 27 -42.51 37.48 -6.26
CA PRO A 27 -41.95 37.37 -7.59
C PRO A 27 -40.94 36.22 -7.53
N LEU A 28 -41.02 35.31 -8.52
CA LEU A 28 -39.92 34.39 -8.77
C LEU A 28 -38.70 35.26 -9.04
N VAL A 29 -37.89 35.45 -8.00
CA VAL A 29 -36.58 36.05 -8.12
C VAL A 29 -35.86 35.14 -9.08
N ALA A 30 -35.52 35.67 -10.26
CA ALA A 30 -34.72 34.91 -11.21
C ALA A 30 -33.46 34.49 -10.46
N GLU A 31 -33.22 33.19 -10.39
CA GLU A 31 -32.07 32.62 -9.68
C GLU A 31 -30.82 33.36 -10.16
N GLU A 32 -30.10 34.01 -9.24
CA GLU A 32 -28.91 34.77 -9.60
C GLU A 32 -27.78 33.79 -9.88
N TRP A 33 -26.97 34.06 -10.90
CA TRP A 33 -25.83 33.23 -11.28
C TRP A 33 -24.54 34.00 -11.04
N GLN A 34 -23.53 33.34 -10.48
CA GLN A 34 -22.22 33.92 -10.20
C GLN A 34 -21.16 33.28 -11.13
N PRO A 35 -20.27 34.08 -11.75
CA PRO A 35 -19.24 33.58 -12.64
C PRO A 35 -17.99 33.10 -11.90
N PHE A 36 -17.47 31.97 -12.35
CA PHE A 36 -16.18 31.40 -11.93
C PHE A 36 -15.23 31.38 -13.13
N ARG A 37 -13.96 31.77 -12.91
CA ARG A 37 -12.92 31.75 -13.94
C ARG A 37 -11.96 30.59 -13.67
N LEU A 38 -11.55 29.94 -14.75
CA LEU A 38 -10.60 28.84 -14.76
C LEU A 38 -9.66 29.00 -15.96
N GLY A 39 -8.65 29.87 -15.86
CA GLY A 39 -7.80 30.24 -17.00
C GLY A 39 -8.56 31.01 -18.08
N ASP A 40 -8.57 30.50 -19.32
CA ASP A 40 -9.32 31.05 -20.46
C ASP A 40 -10.83 30.71 -20.43
N ALA A 41 -11.23 29.74 -19.61
CA ALA A 41 -12.62 29.35 -19.41
C ALA A 41 -13.31 30.21 -18.33
N VAL A 42 -14.58 30.51 -18.56
CA VAL A 42 -15.50 31.05 -17.56
C VAL A 42 -16.78 30.21 -17.60
N PHE A 43 -17.24 29.76 -16.44
CA PHE A 43 -18.57 29.16 -16.28
C PHE A 43 -19.36 29.96 -15.24
N GLU A 44 -20.66 29.70 -15.13
CA GLU A 44 -21.50 30.29 -14.10
C GLU A 44 -22.27 29.18 -13.39
N ALA A 45 -22.46 29.32 -12.07
CA ALA A 45 -23.33 28.47 -11.26
C ALA A 45 -24.27 29.34 -10.39
N PRO A 46 -25.33 28.81 -9.78
CA PRO A 46 -26.24 29.62 -8.97
C PRO A 46 -25.53 30.27 -7.77
N SER A 47 -25.86 31.53 -7.47
CA SER A 47 -25.17 32.35 -6.46
C SER A 47 -25.34 31.87 -5.02
N ALA A 48 -26.34 31.01 -4.78
CA ALA A 48 -26.55 30.37 -3.49
C ALA A 48 -25.57 29.22 -3.21
N TRP A 49 -24.88 28.68 -4.23
CA TRP A 49 -23.95 27.57 -4.06
C TRP A 49 -22.67 28.03 -3.37
N LYS A 50 -22.16 27.19 -2.47
CA LYS A 50 -20.97 27.46 -1.67
C LYS A 50 -19.75 26.83 -2.34
N THR A 51 -18.69 27.61 -2.55
CA THR A 51 -17.37 27.06 -2.89
C THR A 51 -16.86 26.20 -1.72
N THR A 52 -16.62 24.92 -2.00
CA THR A 52 -16.07 23.95 -1.03
C THR A 52 -14.55 23.79 -1.19
N PHE A 53 -14.04 23.98 -2.40
CA PHE A 53 -12.60 24.02 -2.72
C PHE A 53 -12.37 24.89 -3.97
N SER A 54 -11.20 25.51 -4.08
CA SER A 54 -10.76 26.14 -5.32
C SER A 54 -9.24 26.22 -5.39
N GLN A 55 -8.67 25.69 -6.48
CA GLN A 55 -7.27 25.89 -6.86
C GLN A 55 -7.22 26.81 -8.08
N LYS A 56 -6.46 27.89 -7.96
CA LYS A 56 -6.41 29.00 -8.92
C LYS A 56 -6.13 28.52 -10.35
N ASP A 57 -6.98 28.93 -11.30
CA ASP A 57 -6.91 28.56 -12.73
C ASP A 57 -6.87 27.04 -13.02
N ARG A 58 -7.09 26.17 -12.02
CA ARG A 58 -6.97 24.70 -12.13
C ARG A 58 -8.21 23.92 -11.71
N GLU A 59 -8.83 24.22 -10.56
CA GLU A 59 -10.06 23.56 -10.11
C GLU A 59 -10.99 24.48 -9.30
N VAL A 60 -12.31 24.32 -9.44
CA VAL A 60 -13.33 24.86 -8.54
C VAL A 60 -14.34 23.76 -8.19
N ARG A 61 -14.63 23.60 -6.88
CA ARG A 61 -15.69 22.72 -6.36
C ARG A 61 -16.76 23.55 -5.67
N LEU A 62 -18.02 23.32 -6.03
CA LEU A 62 -19.19 24.00 -5.45
C LEU A 62 -20.20 22.96 -4.93
N ALA A 63 -20.85 23.24 -3.81
CA ALA A 63 -21.97 22.45 -3.29
C ALA A 63 -23.28 23.28 -3.29
N SER A 64 -24.40 22.61 -3.56
CA SER A 64 -25.73 23.24 -3.50
C SER A 64 -26.22 23.43 -2.05
N PRO A 65 -27.13 24.40 -1.76
CA PRO A 65 -27.64 24.64 -0.40
C PRO A 65 -28.45 23.50 0.23
N ASP A 66 -28.77 22.46 -0.55
CA ASP A 66 -29.48 21.26 -0.15
C ASP A 66 -28.59 20.00 -0.17
N ASP A 67 -27.28 20.16 -0.37
CA ASP A 67 -26.22 19.13 -0.49
C ASP A 67 -26.50 18.02 -1.54
N ASN A 68 -27.58 18.14 -2.32
CA ASN A 68 -27.99 17.18 -3.34
C ASN A 68 -27.09 17.22 -4.59
N PHE A 69 -26.37 18.32 -4.82
CA PHE A 69 -25.46 18.48 -5.96
C PHE A 69 -24.08 18.95 -5.55
N GLN A 70 -23.06 18.42 -6.24
CA GLN A 70 -21.72 18.98 -6.27
C GLN A 70 -21.31 19.24 -7.73
N LEU A 71 -20.69 20.39 -7.98
CA LEU A 71 -20.16 20.76 -9.28
C LEU A 71 -18.64 20.91 -9.17
N LEU A 72 -17.92 20.04 -9.86
CA LEU A 72 -16.49 20.18 -10.16
C LEU A 72 -16.34 20.85 -11.52
N ALA A 73 -15.41 21.81 -11.61
CA ALA A 73 -14.93 22.34 -12.88
C ALA A 73 -13.40 22.44 -12.80
N PHE A 74 -12.69 21.66 -13.61
CA PHE A 74 -11.23 21.50 -13.51
C PHE A 74 -10.55 21.35 -14.87
N TRP A 75 -9.28 21.73 -14.94
CA TRP A 75 -8.40 21.39 -16.06
C TRP A 75 -7.73 20.05 -15.79
N TRP A 76 -8.18 19.05 -16.53
CA TRP A 76 -7.69 17.68 -16.50
C TRP A 76 -6.68 17.53 -17.65
N PHE A 77 -5.50 16.98 -17.36
CA PHE A 77 -4.67 16.46 -18.46
C PHE A 77 -5.42 15.23 -18.97
N PRO A 78 -5.74 15.11 -20.27
CA PRO A 78 -6.63 14.07 -20.77
C PRO A 78 -5.89 12.74 -20.81
N ASP A 79 -5.66 12.19 -19.62
CA ASP A 79 -4.90 10.99 -19.38
C ASP A 79 -5.84 9.79 -19.52
N GLU A 80 -6.74 9.51 -18.58
CA GLU A 80 -7.74 8.43 -18.66
C GLU A 80 -8.65 8.45 -19.91
N PRO A 81 -9.02 7.29 -20.48
CA PRO A 81 -10.02 7.23 -21.54
C PRO A 81 -11.42 7.55 -20.98
N LEU A 82 -12.02 8.66 -21.42
CA LEU A 82 -13.36 9.11 -21.00
C LEU A 82 -14.53 8.11 -21.22
N LEU A 83 -14.30 6.95 -21.86
CA LEU A 83 -15.29 5.94 -22.20
C LEU A 83 -14.68 4.53 -22.06
N GLY A 84 -15.47 3.58 -21.56
CA GLY A 84 -15.08 2.18 -21.44
C GLY A 84 -15.59 1.48 -20.18
N TYR A 85 -15.93 2.25 -19.15
CA TYR A 85 -16.37 1.76 -17.85
C TYR A 85 -17.86 1.33 -17.81
N ASP A 86 -18.15 0.27 -17.05
CA ASP A 86 -19.49 -0.35 -16.95
C ASP A 86 -20.57 0.55 -16.31
N ASP A 87 -20.19 1.62 -15.60
CA ASP A 87 -21.13 2.59 -15.01
C ASP A 87 -21.71 3.59 -16.02
N ILE A 88 -21.17 3.68 -17.23
CA ILE A 88 -21.59 4.64 -18.25
C ILE A 88 -22.92 4.19 -18.89
N VAL A 89 -24.01 4.83 -18.46
CA VAL A 89 -25.37 4.58 -18.97
C VAL A 89 -25.58 5.14 -20.37
N SER A 90 -24.98 6.30 -20.68
CA SER A 90 -25.04 6.91 -22.02
C SER A 90 -24.00 8.01 -22.22
N HIS A 91 -23.57 8.24 -23.45
CA HIS A 91 -22.73 9.38 -23.82
C HIS A 91 -23.15 10.01 -25.16
N GLU A 92 -22.94 11.32 -25.32
CA GLU A 92 -23.29 12.08 -26.54
C GLU A 92 -22.20 13.13 -26.84
N ARG A 93 -21.77 13.24 -28.10
CA ARG A 93 -20.95 14.37 -28.57
C ARG A 93 -21.83 15.57 -28.89
N ILE A 94 -21.57 16.69 -28.23
CA ILE A 94 -22.32 17.94 -28.35
C ILE A 94 -21.38 19.13 -28.60
N VAL A 95 -21.95 20.29 -28.92
CA VAL A 95 -21.20 21.55 -29.09
C VAL A 95 -21.59 22.52 -28.00
N VAL A 96 -20.63 22.93 -27.17
CA VAL A 96 -20.81 23.86 -26.04
C VAL A 96 -19.84 25.02 -26.21
N ALA A 97 -20.32 26.26 -26.05
CA ALA A 97 -19.55 27.49 -26.27
C ALA A 97 -18.82 27.59 -27.64
N GLY A 98 -19.21 26.77 -28.63
CA GLY A 98 -18.56 26.68 -29.94
C GLY A 98 -17.46 25.61 -30.06
N ARG A 99 -17.06 24.98 -28.95
CA ARG A 99 -16.11 23.85 -28.91
C ARG A 99 -16.87 22.50 -28.91
N SER A 100 -16.20 21.43 -29.33
CA SER A 100 -16.73 20.06 -29.22
C SER A 100 -16.54 19.56 -27.79
N ALA A 101 -17.53 18.82 -27.27
CA ALA A 101 -17.49 18.24 -25.94
C ALA A 101 -18.25 16.90 -25.89
N LEU A 102 -17.77 15.99 -25.06
CA LEU A 102 -18.41 14.72 -24.74
C LEU A 102 -19.20 14.88 -23.44
N LEU A 103 -20.52 14.71 -23.51
CA LEU A 103 -21.39 14.62 -22.34
C LEU A 103 -21.61 13.14 -22.00
N ILE A 104 -21.26 12.76 -20.78
CA ILE A 104 -21.28 11.39 -20.26
C ILE A 104 -22.26 11.34 -19.09
N HIS A 105 -23.05 10.27 -19.01
CA HIS A 105 -23.90 9.96 -17.87
C HIS A 105 -23.46 8.63 -17.26
N SER A 106 -22.99 8.69 -16.02
CA SER A 106 -22.66 7.52 -15.19
C SER A 106 -23.64 7.40 -14.04
N ASP A 107 -24.00 6.17 -13.65
CA ASP A 107 -24.97 5.89 -12.58
C ASP A 107 -24.37 4.93 -11.54
N TYR A 108 -23.62 5.47 -10.58
CA TYR A 108 -23.04 4.70 -9.50
C TYR A 108 -24.11 4.32 -8.46
N PRO A 109 -23.90 3.26 -7.64
CA PRO A 109 -24.89 2.83 -6.64
C PRO A 109 -25.34 3.96 -5.68
N GLN A 110 -24.41 4.85 -5.31
CA GLN A 110 -24.60 5.93 -4.35
C GLN A 110 -24.96 7.31 -4.95
N LEU A 111 -24.66 7.58 -6.22
CA LEU A 111 -24.85 8.90 -6.85
C LEU A 111 -24.85 8.81 -8.38
N GLY A 112 -25.57 9.72 -9.04
CA GLY A 112 -25.47 9.91 -10.49
C GLY A 112 -24.42 10.97 -10.84
N VAL A 113 -23.83 10.86 -12.03
CA VAL A 113 -22.87 11.85 -12.56
C VAL A 113 -23.26 12.24 -13.98
N LEU A 114 -23.25 13.55 -14.24
CA LEU A 114 -23.18 14.13 -15.57
C LEU A 114 -21.80 14.76 -15.74
N ASN A 115 -20.95 14.18 -16.58
CA ASN A 115 -19.61 14.69 -16.85
C ASN A 115 -19.55 15.31 -18.25
N LEU A 116 -19.03 16.52 -18.36
CA LEU A 116 -18.84 17.24 -19.62
C LEU A 116 -17.34 17.51 -19.81
N ALA A 117 -16.70 16.72 -20.66
CA ALA A 117 -15.30 16.91 -21.04
C ALA A 117 -15.21 17.55 -22.42
N PHE A 118 -14.44 18.64 -22.56
CA PHE A 118 -14.19 19.28 -23.85
C PHE A 118 -13.14 18.49 -24.65
N GLU A 119 -13.32 18.36 -25.96
CA GLU A 119 -12.39 17.60 -26.82
C GLU A 119 -11.24 18.46 -27.39
N GLU A 120 -11.24 19.78 -27.11
CA GLU A 120 -10.20 20.73 -27.54
C GLU A 120 -9.31 21.09 -26.33
N PRO A 121 -8.04 20.65 -26.30
CA PRO A 121 -7.11 20.98 -25.22
C PRO A 121 -6.58 22.42 -25.33
N ARG A 122 -6.11 22.93 -24.18
CA ARG A 122 -5.37 24.18 -24.02
C ARG A 122 -3.90 23.98 -24.41
N GLU A 123 -3.11 25.06 -24.45
CA GLU A 123 -1.68 25.03 -24.85
C GLU A 123 -0.80 24.09 -24.00
N ASP A 124 -1.23 23.75 -22.78
CA ASP A 124 -0.60 22.77 -21.87
C ASP A 124 -1.18 21.35 -21.99
N GLY A 125 -1.88 21.04 -23.08
CA GLY A 125 -2.49 19.72 -23.35
C GLY A 125 -3.75 19.42 -22.55
N ARG A 126 -4.09 20.23 -21.53
CA ARG A 126 -5.22 19.98 -20.62
C ARG A 126 -6.56 20.36 -21.24
N VAL A 127 -7.58 19.56 -21.01
CA VAL A 127 -8.97 19.84 -21.40
C VAL A 127 -9.79 20.32 -20.21
N LEU A 128 -10.85 21.08 -20.47
CA LEU A 128 -11.81 21.47 -19.44
C LEU A 128 -12.76 20.31 -19.17
N VAL A 129 -12.95 19.97 -17.89
CA VAL A 129 -13.93 18.99 -17.41
C VAL A 129 -14.89 19.68 -16.45
N VAL A 130 -16.19 19.49 -16.67
CA VAL A 130 -17.27 20.01 -15.81
C VAL A 130 -18.15 18.84 -15.37
N LYS A 131 -18.00 18.40 -14.12
CA LYS A 131 -18.63 17.21 -13.55
C LYS A 131 -19.71 17.64 -12.54
N LEU A 132 -20.96 17.31 -12.81
CA LEU A 132 -22.10 17.50 -11.91
C LEU A 132 -22.47 16.15 -11.28
N GLU A 133 -22.20 16.01 -9.99
CA GLU A 133 -22.61 14.86 -9.18
C GLU A 133 -23.96 15.15 -8.52
N PHE A 134 -24.84 14.15 -8.43
CA PHE A 134 -26.18 14.30 -7.86
C PHE A 134 -26.63 13.10 -7.02
N ALA A 135 -26.85 13.35 -5.72
CA ALA A 135 -27.17 12.33 -4.72
C ALA A 135 -28.64 11.86 -4.79
N ASP A 136 -29.56 12.68 -5.29
CA ASP A 136 -30.98 12.31 -5.44
C ASP A 136 -31.25 11.36 -6.63
N ARG A 137 -30.21 11.05 -7.42
CA ARG A 137 -30.23 10.26 -8.68
C ARG A 137 -31.34 10.68 -9.66
N ASN A 138 -31.82 11.92 -9.56
CA ASN A 138 -32.85 12.47 -10.42
C ASN A 138 -32.23 13.04 -11.71
N PHE A 139 -31.95 12.15 -12.66
CA PHE A 139 -31.35 12.50 -13.95
C PHE A 139 -32.07 13.65 -14.68
N ASP A 140 -33.41 13.72 -14.64
CA ASP A 140 -34.15 14.82 -15.28
C ASP A 140 -33.81 16.18 -14.63
N ARG A 141 -33.75 16.25 -13.29
CA ARG A 141 -33.36 17.45 -12.53
C ARG A 141 -31.90 17.83 -12.83
N ALA A 142 -30.99 16.87 -12.79
CA ALA A 142 -29.57 17.08 -13.06
C ALA A 142 -29.31 17.50 -14.53
N SER A 143 -30.01 16.90 -15.48
CA SER A 143 -29.88 17.19 -16.92
C SER A 143 -30.37 18.59 -17.28
N VAL A 144 -31.40 19.11 -16.60
CA VAL A 144 -31.81 20.52 -16.74
C VAL A 144 -30.73 21.44 -16.18
N LEU A 145 -30.23 21.19 -14.97
CA LEU A 145 -29.19 22.00 -14.33
C LEU A 145 -27.89 22.03 -15.15
N MET A 146 -27.43 20.88 -15.64
CA MET A 146 -26.25 20.79 -16.52
C MET A 146 -26.46 21.56 -17.84
N LYS A 147 -27.67 21.55 -18.42
CA LYS A 147 -27.98 22.35 -19.62
C LYS A 147 -27.94 23.87 -19.34
N ASP A 148 -28.40 24.30 -18.18
CA ASP A 148 -28.24 25.70 -17.75
C ASP A 148 -26.76 26.07 -17.57
N ILE A 149 -25.96 25.23 -16.90
CA ILE A 149 -24.50 25.43 -16.74
C ILE A 149 -23.81 25.49 -18.11
N MET A 150 -24.02 24.50 -18.98
CA MET A 150 -23.47 24.45 -20.35
C MET A 150 -23.74 25.71 -21.16
N SER A 151 -24.97 26.25 -21.07
CA SER A 151 -25.34 27.47 -21.79
C SER A 151 -24.64 28.75 -21.30
N ARG A 152 -23.95 28.69 -20.16
CA ARG A 152 -23.22 29.80 -19.54
C ARG A 152 -21.69 29.63 -19.57
N ILE A 153 -21.18 28.48 -20.05
CA ILE A 153 -19.74 28.30 -20.33
C ILE A 153 -19.32 29.22 -21.49
N ARG A 154 -18.15 29.86 -21.36
CA ARG A 154 -17.55 30.76 -22.35
C ARG A 154 -16.02 30.59 -22.34
N PHE A 155 -15.39 30.72 -23.50
CA PHE A 155 -13.93 30.76 -23.66
C PHE A 155 -13.50 32.08 -24.30
N GLY A 156 -12.27 32.54 -24.02
CA GLY A 156 -11.55 33.55 -24.81
C GLY A 156 -11.93 35.03 -24.65
N ASP A 157 -13.21 35.38 -24.50
CA ASP A 157 -13.67 36.80 -24.52
C ASP A 157 -13.53 37.57 -23.19
N GLY A 158 -12.97 36.94 -22.14
CA GLY A 158 -12.80 37.51 -20.80
C GLY A 158 -11.69 38.57 -20.64
N GLY A 159 -11.59 39.50 -21.59
CA GLY A 159 -10.43 40.38 -21.82
C GLY A 159 -9.92 41.14 -20.59
N GLY A 160 -8.61 41.07 -20.35
CA GLY A 160 -7.96 41.75 -19.22
C GLY A 160 -6.47 41.45 -19.05
N GLN A 161 -5.99 40.28 -19.49
CA GLN A 161 -4.57 39.95 -19.61
C GLN A 161 -4.39 39.08 -20.86
N GLN A 162 -3.87 39.66 -21.95
CA GLN A 162 -3.24 38.84 -22.99
C GLN A 162 -2.01 38.17 -22.35
N GLY A 163 -1.77 36.91 -22.69
CA GLY A 163 -0.62 36.17 -22.17
C GLY A 163 0.66 36.97 -22.43
N GLN A 164 1.40 37.23 -21.35
CA GLN A 164 2.82 37.54 -21.45
C GLN A 164 3.51 36.24 -21.82
N ALA A 165 3.38 35.85 -23.10
CA ALA A 165 3.96 34.62 -23.65
C ALA A 165 5.45 34.57 -23.29
N ASP A 166 5.95 33.38 -22.96
CA ASP A 166 7.29 33.18 -22.39
C ASP A 166 8.39 33.72 -23.30
N GLN A 167 8.68 35.01 -23.14
CA GLN A 167 9.90 35.61 -23.65
C GLN A 167 11.03 34.97 -22.85
N PRO A 168 12.04 34.36 -23.51
CA PRO A 168 13.14 33.73 -22.80
C PRO A 168 13.73 34.76 -21.83
N ALA A 169 13.73 34.41 -20.54
CA ALA A 169 13.99 35.35 -19.46
C ALA A 169 15.26 36.16 -19.78
N PRO A 170 15.22 37.50 -19.75
CA PRO A 170 16.32 38.32 -20.23
C PRO A 170 17.57 37.97 -19.43
N ALA A 171 18.54 37.35 -20.12
CA ALA A 171 19.68 36.70 -19.50
C ALA A 171 20.31 37.61 -18.44
N ALA A 172 20.39 37.10 -17.21
CA ALA A 172 20.76 37.90 -16.06
C ALA A 172 22.11 38.59 -16.32
N PRO A 173 22.24 39.92 -16.10
CA PRO A 173 23.49 40.62 -16.35
C PRO A 173 24.56 40.03 -15.44
N GLY A 174 25.46 39.23 -16.02
CA GLY A 174 26.25 38.22 -15.29
C GLY A 174 26.92 38.73 -14.03
N GLY A 175 26.32 38.42 -12.88
CA GLY A 175 26.67 38.92 -11.54
C GLY A 175 27.95 38.31 -10.96
N GLN A 176 29.04 38.38 -11.71
CA GLN A 176 30.36 38.04 -11.19
C GLN A 176 30.78 39.06 -10.12
N ASP A 177 31.24 38.55 -8.98
CA ASP A 177 31.67 39.30 -7.79
C ASP A 177 30.58 40.14 -7.06
N GLY A 178 29.31 39.70 -7.12
CA GLY A 178 28.21 40.31 -6.36
C GLY A 178 28.40 40.24 -4.84
N SER A 179 28.36 41.38 -4.16
CA SER A 179 28.48 41.46 -2.70
C SER A 179 27.14 41.21 -2.01
N PHE A 180 27.05 40.11 -1.25
CA PHE A 180 25.89 39.80 -0.42
C PHE A 180 25.82 40.70 0.83
N GLU A 181 24.68 41.34 1.05
CA GLU A 181 24.33 42.04 2.29
C GLU A 181 23.44 41.13 3.16
N ARG A 182 23.64 41.15 4.49
CA ARG A 182 22.81 40.36 5.41
C ARG A 182 21.66 41.19 5.98
N TYR A 183 20.44 40.74 5.73
CA TYR A 183 19.22 41.26 6.34
C TYR A 183 18.92 40.51 7.64
N SER A 184 18.34 41.21 8.63
CA SER A 184 17.82 40.66 9.87
C SER A 184 16.37 41.11 10.04
N ASP A 185 15.48 40.17 10.35
CA ASP A 185 14.11 40.45 10.78
C ASP A 185 13.95 39.95 12.21
N ASP A 186 14.19 40.84 13.18
CA ASP A 186 14.21 40.51 14.61
C ASP A 186 12.77 40.23 15.14
N GLU A 187 11.74 40.70 14.44
CA GLU A 187 10.35 40.29 14.71
C GLU A 187 10.08 38.88 14.15
N GLY A 188 10.66 38.55 12.99
CA GLY A 188 10.67 37.22 12.40
C GLY A 188 11.58 36.23 13.14
N GLY A 189 12.53 36.71 13.94
CA GLY A 189 13.53 35.86 14.60
C GLY A 189 14.47 35.18 13.60
N PHE A 190 14.84 35.82 12.50
CA PHE A 190 15.77 35.24 11.52
C PHE A 190 16.64 36.28 10.81
N SER A 191 17.68 35.80 10.12
CA SER A 191 18.50 36.61 9.22
C SER A 191 18.80 35.84 7.93
N ILE A 192 18.91 36.54 6.80
CA ILE A 192 19.17 35.98 5.47
C ILE A 192 20.02 36.95 4.64
N SER A 193 20.93 36.44 3.84
CA SER A 193 21.76 37.25 2.92
C SER A 193 21.06 37.43 1.57
N HIS A 194 21.28 38.56 0.89
CA HIS A 194 20.85 38.78 -0.49
C HIS A 194 21.86 39.65 -1.25
N SER A 195 21.85 39.60 -2.59
CA SER A 195 22.66 40.52 -3.38
C SER A 195 22.10 41.96 -3.30
N ALA A 196 22.98 42.95 -3.31
CA ALA A 196 22.62 44.36 -3.09
C ALA A 196 21.79 45.00 -4.24
N ASP A 197 21.69 44.34 -5.39
CA ASP A 197 20.92 44.75 -6.57
C ASP A 197 19.53 44.08 -6.68
N TRP A 198 19.19 43.17 -5.77
CA TRP A 198 17.92 42.44 -5.74
C TRP A 198 16.85 43.20 -4.93
N SER A 199 15.57 43.09 -5.32
CA SER A 199 14.47 43.69 -4.55
C SER A 199 14.29 42.95 -3.22
N ARG A 200 13.96 43.66 -2.15
CA ARG A 200 13.55 43.04 -0.87
C ARG A 200 12.26 43.66 -0.37
N ASN A 201 11.17 42.90 -0.46
CA ASN A 201 9.85 43.27 0.05
C ASN A 201 9.63 42.59 1.40
N THR A 202 8.94 43.25 2.34
CA THR A 202 8.56 42.64 3.63
C THR A 202 7.12 42.97 3.99
N ALA A 203 6.46 42.05 4.70
CA ALA A 203 5.07 42.18 5.11
C ALA A 203 4.83 41.58 6.50
N THR A 204 3.74 42.00 7.13
CA THR A 204 3.30 41.52 8.45
C THR A 204 1.82 41.17 8.38
N ARG A 205 1.49 39.94 8.77
CA ARG A 205 0.11 39.48 9.02
C ARG A 205 0.02 39.03 10.50
N LYS A 206 -1.18 38.71 11.00
CA LYS A 206 -1.37 38.39 12.43
C LYS A 206 -0.64 37.09 12.81
N GLY A 207 0.42 37.18 13.62
CA GLY A 207 1.29 36.06 13.97
C GLY A 207 2.13 35.50 12.82
N MET A 208 2.39 36.30 11.78
CA MET A 208 3.21 35.92 10.62
C MET A 208 4.03 37.11 10.08
N ARG A 209 5.35 36.91 9.97
CA ARG A 209 6.31 37.81 9.31
C ARG A 209 6.70 37.25 7.95
N LEU A 210 6.89 38.11 6.96
CA LEU A 210 7.20 37.71 5.59
C LEU A 210 8.32 38.58 5.00
N VAL A 211 9.24 37.93 4.28
CA VAL A 211 10.28 38.55 3.46
C VAL A 211 10.26 37.90 2.07
N VAL A 212 10.30 38.70 1.02
CA VAL A 212 10.52 38.25 -0.36
C VAL A 212 11.78 38.92 -0.89
N VAL A 213 12.73 38.12 -1.36
CA VAL A 213 13.95 38.57 -2.04
C VAL A 213 13.82 38.22 -3.52
N GLU A 214 13.75 39.22 -4.39
CA GLU A 214 13.41 39.06 -5.82
C GLU A 214 14.61 39.38 -6.71
N ALA A 215 14.94 38.46 -7.63
CA ALA A 215 16.01 38.65 -8.60
C ALA A 215 15.64 39.71 -9.65
N PRO A 216 16.62 40.48 -10.18
CA PRO A 216 16.40 41.50 -11.19
C PRO A 216 15.50 41.04 -12.34
N LEU A 217 14.57 41.91 -12.73
CA LEU A 217 13.56 41.67 -13.77
C LEU A 217 12.58 40.51 -13.46
N GLY A 218 12.49 40.04 -12.21
CA GLY A 218 11.56 38.96 -11.83
C GLY A 218 12.01 37.58 -12.33
N ALA A 219 13.32 37.36 -12.46
CA ALA A 219 13.89 36.10 -12.96
C ALA A 219 13.78 34.92 -11.97
N GLY A 220 13.53 35.22 -10.69
CA GLY A 220 13.31 34.26 -9.61
C GLY A 220 13.14 34.98 -8.27
N LEU A 221 12.82 34.25 -7.20
CA LEU A 221 12.77 34.79 -5.84
C LEU A 221 13.15 33.75 -4.77
N VAL A 222 13.48 34.25 -3.58
CA VAL A 222 13.44 33.49 -2.32
C VAL A 222 12.42 34.12 -1.40
N LEU A 223 11.50 33.31 -0.91
CA LEU A 223 10.43 33.61 0.02
C LEU A 223 10.82 33.11 1.42
N VAL A 224 10.59 33.90 2.46
CA VAL A 224 10.69 33.46 3.85
C VAL A 224 9.44 33.91 4.60
N ALA A 225 8.71 32.96 5.16
CA ALA A 225 7.64 33.20 6.13
C ALA A 225 8.09 32.70 7.51
N SER A 226 7.81 33.47 8.56
CA SER A 226 8.01 33.06 9.95
C SER A 226 6.71 33.24 10.73
N PHE A 227 6.33 32.22 11.49
CA PHE A 227 5.14 32.16 12.32
C PHE A 227 5.53 32.18 13.79
N SER A 228 4.72 32.82 14.62
CA SER A 228 4.90 32.88 16.07
C SER A 228 3.72 32.24 16.78
N ALA A 229 3.98 31.52 17.88
CA ALA A 229 2.92 31.07 18.76
C ALA A 229 2.16 32.29 19.34
N GLU A 230 0.84 32.34 19.10
CA GLU A 230 -0.10 33.28 19.75
C GLU A 230 -1.22 32.44 20.39
N ASP A 231 -1.75 32.87 21.54
CA ASP A 231 -2.64 32.20 22.52
C ASP A 231 -3.84 31.33 22.05
N THR A 232 -4.07 31.12 20.75
CA THR A 232 -5.27 30.49 20.19
C THR A 232 -5.04 29.50 19.04
N PHE A 233 -3.82 29.39 18.48
CA PHE A 233 -3.51 28.46 17.37
C PHE A 233 -2.12 27.86 17.49
N ALA A 234 -2.01 26.54 17.28
CA ALA A 234 -0.74 25.83 17.17
C ALA A 234 0.07 26.30 15.93
N LEU A 235 1.39 26.12 16.00
CA LEU A 235 2.31 26.50 14.92
C LEU A 235 2.14 25.61 13.68
N SER A 236 2.09 24.29 13.86
CA SER A 236 1.72 23.32 12.83
C SER A 236 0.49 23.72 12.01
N GLY A 237 -0.64 24.03 12.65
CA GLY A 237 -1.87 24.45 11.96
C GLY A 237 -1.73 25.76 11.17
N ARG A 238 -0.77 26.64 11.52
CA ARG A 238 -0.44 27.84 10.72
C ARG A 238 0.49 27.52 9.54
N LEU A 239 1.43 26.57 9.71
CA LEU A 239 2.21 26.03 8.59
C LEU A 239 1.27 25.40 7.55
N ASP A 240 0.34 24.55 7.99
CA ASP A 240 -0.58 23.83 7.12
C ASP A 240 -1.52 24.79 6.37
N GLU A 241 -2.01 25.86 7.03
CA GLU A 241 -2.78 26.93 6.36
C GLU A 241 -1.95 27.66 5.29
N TYR A 242 -0.67 27.93 5.54
CA TYR A 242 0.20 28.66 4.62
C TYR A 242 0.74 27.79 3.48
N GLU A 243 1.04 26.52 3.73
CA GLU A 243 1.40 25.54 2.70
C GLU A 243 0.22 25.33 1.73
N ARG A 244 -0.99 25.21 2.27
CA ARG A 244 -2.21 25.17 1.47
C ARG A 244 -2.41 26.46 0.65
N LEU A 245 -2.19 27.64 1.24
CA LEU A 245 -2.20 28.91 0.49
C LEU A 245 -1.15 28.93 -0.63
N TYR A 246 0.06 28.41 -0.38
CA TYR A 246 1.14 28.36 -1.36
C TYR A 246 0.74 27.52 -2.59
N TYR A 247 0.24 26.30 -2.37
CA TYR A 247 -0.15 25.38 -3.45
C TYR A 247 -1.56 25.63 -4.05
N GLU A 248 -2.42 26.43 -3.41
CA GLU A 248 -3.73 26.84 -3.96
C GLU A 248 -3.68 28.14 -4.78
N GLU A 249 -2.77 29.08 -4.44
CA GLU A 249 -2.80 30.47 -4.96
C GLU A 249 -1.48 30.98 -5.57
N TYR A 250 -0.32 30.39 -5.25
CA TYR A 250 1.00 30.91 -5.65
C TYR A 250 1.76 29.98 -6.60
N VAL A 251 1.76 28.67 -6.33
CA VAL A 251 2.55 27.65 -7.02
C VAL A 251 1.67 26.45 -7.29
N ILE A 252 1.07 26.38 -8.47
CA ILE A 252 0.17 25.29 -8.84
C ILE A 252 1.01 24.14 -9.40
N THR A 253 1.33 23.18 -8.53
CA THR A 253 2.15 22.01 -8.85
C THR A 253 1.62 21.24 -10.06
N GLU A 254 2.54 20.89 -10.97
CA GLU A 254 2.30 20.00 -12.10
C GLU A 254 2.94 18.63 -11.88
N SER A 255 4.16 18.59 -11.33
CA SER A 255 4.88 17.39 -10.91
C SER A 255 5.67 17.67 -9.62
N ILE A 256 5.92 16.62 -8.84
CA ILE A 256 6.83 16.66 -7.68
C ILE A 256 8.13 15.96 -8.12
N GLU A 257 9.25 16.68 -8.00
CA GLU A 257 10.58 16.22 -8.42
C GLU A 257 11.34 15.56 -7.28
N ALA A 258 11.08 15.98 -6.04
CA ALA A 258 11.66 15.41 -4.81
C ALA A 258 10.81 15.75 -3.57
N ASP A 259 10.91 14.90 -2.55
CA ASP A 259 10.33 15.10 -1.21
C ASP A 259 11.33 14.54 -0.19
N GLU A 260 12.03 15.43 0.53
CA GLU A 260 13.21 15.09 1.34
C GLU A 260 13.24 15.81 2.69
N GLU A 261 13.70 15.12 3.74
CA GLU A 261 14.07 15.75 5.01
C GLU A 261 15.49 16.34 4.89
N ILE A 262 15.60 17.65 5.07
CA ILE A 262 16.87 18.39 4.92
C ILE A 262 17.13 19.32 6.10
N ARG A 263 18.39 19.76 6.22
CA ARG A 263 18.81 20.76 7.19
C ARG A 263 19.12 22.09 6.51
N LEU A 264 18.33 23.13 6.78
CA LEU A 264 18.47 24.46 6.19
C LEU A 264 18.62 25.54 7.28
N GLY A 265 19.75 26.24 7.27
CA GLY A 265 20.03 27.32 8.23
C GLY A 265 20.03 26.92 9.71
N GLY A 266 20.37 25.67 9.99
CA GLY A 266 20.36 25.06 11.33
C GLY A 266 19.08 24.31 11.68
N LEU A 267 17.96 24.63 11.02
CA LEU A 267 16.66 23.96 11.17
C LEU A 267 16.64 22.63 10.41
N GLU A 268 16.04 21.60 10.99
CA GLU A 268 15.64 20.38 10.30
C GLU A 268 14.17 20.47 9.89
N GLY A 269 13.83 19.95 8.71
CA GLY A 269 12.49 20.08 8.14
C GLY A 269 12.34 19.42 6.78
N ARG A 270 11.12 19.42 6.25
CA ARG A 270 10.76 18.77 4.98
C ARG A 270 10.85 19.78 3.84
N ALA A 271 11.48 19.39 2.73
CA ALA A 271 11.52 20.13 1.48
C ALA A 271 10.84 19.34 0.35
N VAL A 272 9.99 20.02 -0.41
CA VAL A 272 9.33 19.48 -1.61
C VAL A 272 9.75 20.29 -2.83
N ASP A 273 10.24 19.62 -3.86
CA ASP A 273 10.58 20.21 -5.16
C ASP A 273 9.46 19.93 -6.16
N ALA A 274 9.12 20.93 -6.98
CA ALA A 274 8.03 20.83 -7.94
C ALA A 274 8.28 21.65 -9.20
N ILE A 275 7.86 21.13 -10.36
CA ILE A 275 7.56 21.96 -11.54
C ILE A 275 6.12 22.46 -11.39
N ALA A 276 5.90 23.75 -11.64
CA ALA A 276 4.63 24.40 -11.32
C ALA A 276 4.29 25.59 -12.23
N ASP A 277 3.00 25.88 -12.27
CA ASP A 277 2.42 27.09 -12.84
C ASP A 277 2.44 28.20 -11.77
N ILE A 278 3.27 29.22 -11.96
CA ILE A 278 3.64 30.23 -10.96
C ILE A 278 2.81 31.50 -11.13
N TYR A 279 2.26 32.00 -10.02
CA TYR A 279 1.42 33.19 -9.96
C TYR A 279 2.08 34.30 -9.12
N ALA A 280 1.32 35.33 -8.76
CA ALA A 280 1.83 36.49 -8.03
C ALA A 280 2.08 36.17 -6.55
N VAL A 281 3.23 35.57 -6.24
CA VAL A 281 3.65 35.14 -4.89
C VAL A 281 3.76 36.35 -3.95
N GLU A 282 2.85 36.43 -2.97
CA GLU A 282 2.77 37.55 -2.01
C GLU A 282 2.78 38.94 -2.69
N GLY A 283 2.16 39.02 -3.88
CA GLY A 283 2.07 40.23 -4.71
C GLY A 283 3.25 40.47 -5.66
N THR A 284 4.36 39.74 -5.50
CA THR A 284 5.52 39.77 -6.40
C THR A 284 5.17 39.04 -7.70
N ARG A 285 5.48 39.62 -8.87
CA ARG A 285 5.18 39.02 -10.18
C ARG A 285 6.47 38.70 -10.92
N LEU A 286 6.75 37.41 -11.08
CA LEU A 286 7.89 36.92 -11.85
C LEU A 286 7.64 37.05 -13.36
N ALA A 287 8.71 36.98 -14.15
CA ALA A 287 8.68 37.23 -15.59
C ALA A 287 8.32 36.02 -16.47
N PHE A 288 8.02 34.88 -15.84
CA PHE A 288 7.69 33.59 -16.45
C PHE A 288 6.42 33.04 -15.79
N ARG A 289 5.64 32.23 -16.53
CA ARG A 289 4.50 31.50 -15.92
C ARG A 289 4.96 30.14 -15.39
N LYS A 290 5.62 29.32 -16.21
CA LYS A 290 6.07 27.98 -15.81
C LYS A 290 7.47 28.01 -15.18
N GLY A 291 7.61 27.40 -14.01
CA GLY A 291 8.84 27.44 -13.21
C GLY A 291 9.07 26.18 -12.38
N TRP A 292 10.18 26.18 -11.65
CA TRP A 292 10.51 25.21 -10.61
C TRP A 292 10.44 25.90 -9.25
N SER A 293 10.01 25.16 -8.24
CA SER A 293 9.80 25.60 -6.86
C SER A 293 10.35 24.57 -5.88
N ARG A 294 11.20 24.98 -4.94
CA ARG A 294 11.48 24.23 -3.69
C ARG A 294 10.75 24.90 -2.53
N PHE A 295 9.94 24.16 -1.79
CA PHE A 295 9.23 24.61 -0.59
C PHE A 295 9.75 23.83 0.63
N PHE A 296 10.39 24.51 1.58
CA PHE A 296 10.88 23.93 2.84
C PHE A 296 10.03 24.43 4.02
N ARG A 297 9.61 23.52 4.92
CA ARG A 297 8.93 23.83 6.19
C ARG A 297 9.64 23.21 7.39
N ALA A 298 9.76 23.98 8.48
CA ALA A 298 10.32 23.54 9.76
C ALA A 298 9.61 24.19 10.96
N GLU A 299 9.57 23.50 12.09
CA GLU A 299 8.90 23.93 13.33
C GLU A 299 9.87 23.87 14.52
N GLN A 300 9.77 24.83 15.42
CA GLN A 300 10.47 24.92 16.71
C GLN A 300 9.45 25.30 17.80
N GLU A 301 9.80 25.10 19.08
CA GLU A 301 8.88 25.29 20.23
C GLU A 301 8.06 26.60 20.24
N GLN A 302 8.61 27.69 19.71
CA GLN A 302 8.01 29.04 19.76
C GLN A 302 7.79 29.67 18.37
N ARG A 303 8.37 29.09 17.31
CA ARG A 303 8.33 29.62 15.94
C ARG A 303 8.33 28.51 14.90
N ALA A 304 7.68 28.76 13.78
CA ALA A 304 7.79 27.92 12.59
C ALA A 304 8.24 28.76 11.39
N TYR A 305 8.82 28.12 10.39
CA TYR A 305 9.38 28.78 9.21
C TYR A 305 9.00 28.05 7.93
N VAL A 306 8.74 28.83 6.89
CA VAL A 306 8.67 28.38 5.50
C VAL A 306 9.74 29.14 4.71
N ILE A 307 10.54 28.43 3.94
CA ILE A 307 11.53 29.01 3.02
C ILE A 307 11.24 28.42 1.64
N ALA A 308 10.98 29.25 0.64
CA ALA A 308 10.73 28.76 -0.72
C ALA A 308 11.60 29.45 -1.78
N ILE A 309 12.12 28.67 -2.72
CA ILE A 309 12.93 29.12 -3.85
C ILE A 309 12.10 28.95 -5.12
N ILE A 310 12.00 29.97 -5.98
CA ILE A 310 11.25 29.88 -7.24
C ILE A 310 12.05 30.50 -8.38
N HIS A 311 12.17 29.80 -9.52
CA HIS A 311 12.79 30.33 -10.74
C HIS A 311 12.19 29.70 -12.01
N SER A 312 12.43 30.32 -13.18
CA SER A 312 12.07 29.70 -14.47
C SER A 312 12.80 28.36 -14.64
N LEU A 313 12.18 27.40 -15.35
CA LEU A 313 12.86 26.14 -15.73
C LEU A 313 14.18 26.43 -16.47
N ASN A 314 14.14 27.44 -17.35
CA ASN A 314 15.25 27.92 -18.17
C ASN A 314 16.24 28.84 -17.42
N ALA A 315 16.15 28.97 -16.08
CA ALA A 315 17.10 29.75 -15.31
C ALA A 315 18.53 29.18 -15.44
N ASP A 316 19.51 30.06 -15.66
CA ASP A 316 20.92 29.68 -15.76
C ASP A 316 21.50 29.25 -14.40
N GLN A 317 22.64 28.57 -14.44
CA GLN A 317 23.27 28.02 -13.24
C GLN A 317 23.73 29.08 -12.24
N ALA A 318 24.05 30.31 -12.68
CA ALA A 318 24.48 31.38 -11.78
C ALA A 318 23.29 31.97 -11.02
N LEU A 319 22.14 32.14 -11.68
CA LEU A 319 20.88 32.50 -11.01
C LEU A 319 20.44 31.41 -10.03
N LYS A 320 20.45 30.13 -10.46
CA LYS A 320 20.14 28.98 -9.60
C LYS A 320 21.03 28.95 -8.35
N SER A 321 22.36 28.94 -8.51
CA SER A 321 23.28 28.94 -7.37
C SER A 321 23.18 30.19 -6.49
N SER A 322 22.79 31.36 -7.04
CA SER A 322 22.53 32.56 -6.25
C SER A 322 21.28 32.43 -5.38
N LEU A 323 20.20 31.85 -5.91
CA LEU A 323 18.95 31.60 -5.17
C LEU A 323 19.15 30.58 -4.04
N PHE A 324 19.84 29.47 -4.32
CA PHE A 324 20.20 28.47 -3.31
C PHE A 324 21.11 29.08 -2.24
N ALA A 325 22.17 29.83 -2.61
CA ALA A 325 23.04 30.48 -1.63
C ALA A 325 22.31 31.52 -0.75
N ILE A 326 21.26 32.17 -1.27
CA ILE A 326 20.38 33.06 -0.49
C ILE A 326 19.60 32.22 0.54
N ALA A 327 18.92 31.14 0.12
CA ALA A 327 18.18 30.26 1.03
C ALA A 327 19.09 29.58 2.08
N GLU A 328 20.23 29.03 1.68
CA GLU A 328 21.25 28.43 2.56
C GLU A 328 21.83 29.43 3.57
N SER A 329 21.87 30.72 3.23
CA SER A 329 22.33 31.76 4.14
C SER A 329 21.32 32.13 5.23
N PHE A 330 20.09 31.59 5.19
CA PHE A 330 19.12 31.72 6.27
C PHE A 330 19.74 31.21 7.59
N VAL A 331 19.48 31.93 8.68
CA VAL A 331 19.77 31.48 10.05
C VAL A 331 18.62 31.94 10.92
N ALA A 332 17.93 30.99 11.55
CA ALA A 332 17.01 31.28 12.64
C ALA A 332 17.81 31.86 13.82
N GLN A 333 17.36 32.98 14.38
CA GLN A 333 17.94 33.52 15.60
C GLN A 333 17.57 32.59 16.77
N PRO A 334 18.54 32.14 17.60
CA PRO A 334 18.22 31.35 18.78
C PRO A 334 17.38 32.20 19.75
N GLY A 335 16.26 31.64 20.21
CA GLY A 335 15.34 32.31 21.14
C GLY A 335 15.86 32.34 22.57
N ASP A 336 16.93 33.11 22.82
CA ASP A 336 17.65 33.26 24.10
C ASP A 336 18.16 31.95 24.76
N GLY A 337 18.04 30.80 24.08
CA GLY A 337 18.56 29.49 24.48
C GLY A 337 19.80 29.05 23.67
N ASP A 338 20.76 28.45 24.36
CA ASP A 338 22.12 28.02 23.95
C ASP A 338 22.48 27.90 22.45
N ALA A 339 23.66 28.42 22.10
CA ALA A 339 24.25 28.33 20.77
C ALA A 339 25.39 27.29 20.71
N GLY A 340 25.29 26.32 19.78
CA GLY A 340 26.25 25.22 19.64
C GLY A 340 26.61 24.87 18.19
N GLU A 341 27.85 25.18 17.81
CA GLU A 341 28.64 24.70 16.66
C GLU A 341 28.08 24.87 15.22
N SER A 342 28.98 24.71 14.24
CA SER A 342 28.74 24.98 12.81
C SER A 342 29.22 23.82 11.94
N VAL A 343 28.43 23.44 10.93
CA VAL A 343 28.69 22.28 10.04
C VAL A 343 28.99 22.76 8.61
N SER A 344 29.73 21.94 7.85
CA SER A 344 30.31 22.30 6.55
C SER A 344 29.36 22.16 5.35
N THR A 345 29.61 22.94 4.30
CA THR A 345 28.91 22.90 3.00
C THR A 345 29.21 21.63 2.19
N LEU A 346 28.20 21.10 1.51
CA LEU A 346 28.34 20.05 0.49
C LEU A 346 29.02 20.58 -0.80
N THR A 347 29.33 19.71 -1.76
CA THR A 347 29.91 20.11 -3.06
C THR A 347 29.36 19.23 -4.19
N LEU A 348 28.85 19.87 -5.25
CA LEU A 348 28.31 19.18 -6.43
C LEU A 348 29.42 18.73 -7.40
N PRO A 349 29.32 17.51 -7.99
CA PRO A 349 30.22 17.07 -9.06
C PRO A 349 29.84 17.71 -10.42
N SER A 350 30.74 17.63 -11.40
CA SER A 350 30.52 18.11 -12.77
C SER A 350 30.91 17.07 -13.82
N ASN A 351 30.08 16.93 -14.86
CA ASN A 351 30.18 15.89 -15.90
C ASN A 351 30.81 16.42 -17.21
N GLY A 352 31.24 15.49 -18.06
CA GLY A 352 31.60 15.77 -19.46
C GLY A 352 32.01 14.53 -20.27
N GLY A 353 31.15 14.10 -21.21
CA GLY A 353 31.40 12.97 -22.12
C GLY A 353 30.14 12.56 -22.92
N VAL A 354 30.28 12.40 -24.25
CA VAL A 354 29.17 12.34 -25.25
C VAL A 354 29.68 11.59 -26.51
N PRO A 355 28.88 10.83 -27.31
CA PRO A 355 27.55 10.20 -27.13
C PRO A 355 27.59 8.66 -27.41
N THR A 356 26.47 8.04 -27.84
CA THR A 356 26.31 6.66 -28.36
C THR A 356 26.67 5.49 -27.44
N ARG A 357 26.58 5.65 -26.11
CA ARG A 357 26.86 4.56 -25.15
C ARG A 357 25.76 4.29 -24.13
N ARG A 358 24.91 5.27 -23.81
CA ARG A 358 24.08 5.23 -22.60
C ARG A 358 23.00 4.11 -22.59
N LEU A 359 22.42 3.75 -23.74
CA LEU A 359 21.50 2.59 -23.82
C LEU A 359 22.23 1.24 -23.68
N SER A 360 23.43 1.09 -24.24
CA SER A 360 24.26 -0.10 -24.02
C SER A 360 24.85 -0.16 -22.61
N ASP A 361 25.08 0.99 -21.96
CA ASP A 361 25.39 1.06 -20.52
C ASP A 361 24.19 0.60 -19.65
N ARG A 362 22.94 0.64 -20.16
CA ARG A 362 21.72 0.13 -19.49
C ARG A 362 21.33 -1.31 -19.86
N PHE A 363 21.59 -1.77 -21.10
CA PHE A 363 21.10 -3.07 -21.64
C PHE A 363 22.19 -4.03 -22.16
N GLY A 364 23.45 -3.59 -22.21
CA GLY A 364 24.59 -4.35 -22.73
C GLY A 364 25.15 -3.83 -24.06
N ASP A 365 26.45 -4.03 -24.28
CA ASP A 365 27.18 -3.69 -25.53
C ASP A 365 26.75 -4.55 -26.76
N ASP A 366 25.71 -5.40 -26.64
CA ASP A 366 25.33 -6.40 -27.64
C ASP A 366 24.04 -6.10 -28.43
N CYS A 367 23.31 -5.05 -28.03
CA CYS A 367 22.08 -4.56 -28.65
C CYS A 367 22.20 -4.34 -30.17
N ARG A 368 21.14 -4.66 -30.92
CA ARG A 368 21.06 -4.47 -32.37
C ARG A 368 19.70 -3.98 -32.85
N ASP A 369 19.72 -2.95 -33.68
CA ASP A 369 18.54 -2.44 -34.38
C ASP A 369 17.98 -3.47 -35.37
N PHE A 370 16.66 -3.48 -35.51
CA PHE A 370 15.93 -4.19 -36.56
C PHE A 370 15.14 -3.19 -37.40
N GLU A 371 15.24 -3.30 -38.73
CA GLU A 371 14.41 -2.52 -39.65
C GLU A 371 12.93 -2.88 -39.43
N LEU A 372 12.09 -1.91 -39.08
CA LEU A 372 10.65 -2.14 -38.88
C LEU A 372 9.97 -2.79 -40.10
N ALA A 373 10.45 -2.51 -41.31
CA ALA A 373 9.94 -3.13 -42.53
C ALA A 373 10.18 -4.66 -42.61
N GLN A 374 11.15 -5.18 -41.84
CA GLN A 374 11.51 -6.60 -41.75
C GLN A 374 11.13 -7.24 -40.40
N PHE A 375 10.65 -6.45 -39.43
CA PHE A 375 10.18 -6.94 -38.13
C PHE A 375 8.79 -7.59 -38.27
N ASP A 376 8.80 -8.90 -38.44
CA ASP A 376 7.61 -9.77 -38.56
C ASP A 376 7.44 -10.54 -37.23
N HIS A 377 6.80 -9.88 -36.25
CA HIS A 377 6.64 -10.39 -34.89
C HIS A 377 5.30 -9.90 -34.28
N PRO A 378 4.54 -10.73 -33.53
CA PRO A 378 3.19 -10.38 -33.09
C PRO A 378 3.06 -9.09 -32.27
N THR A 379 4.11 -8.69 -31.52
CA THR A 379 4.11 -7.42 -30.77
C THR A 379 3.93 -6.18 -31.64
N ARG A 380 4.33 -6.23 -32.92
CA ARG A 380 4.14 -5.14 -33.88
C ARG A 380 2.67 -4.74 -34.01
N ASP A 381 1.77 -5.72 -34.05
CA ASP A 381 0.35 -5.50 -34.27
C ASP A 381 -0.35 -5.02 -33.00
N ARG A 382 0.16 -5.37 -31.82
CA ARG A 382 -0.35 -4.90 -30.51
C ARG A 382 -0.22 -3.38 -30.33
N PHE A 383 0.89 -2.80 -30.78
CA PHE A 383 1.03 -1.34 -30.88
C PHE A 383 0.02 -0.70 -31.86
N GLY A 384 -0.66 -1.46 -32.72
CA GLY A 384 -1.68 -0.94 -33.64
C GLY A 384 -3.12 -1.01 -33.14
N GLN A 385 -3.40 -1.72 -32.04
CA GLN A 385 -4.75 -2.17 -31.65
C GLN A 385 -5.55 -1.13 -30.84
N GLY A 386 -5.48 0.14 -31.22
CA GLY A 386 -6.26 1.24 -30.60
C GLY A 386 -5.75 1.71 -29.23
N THR A 387 -4.55 1.27 -28.85
CA THR A 387 -3.91 1.46 -27.53
C THR A 387 -3.23 2.82 -27.32
N GLY A 388 -3.39 3.78 -28.25
CA GLY A 388 -2.71 5.08 -28.19
C GLY A 388 -1.18 5.02 -28.33
N ALA A 389 -0.58 3.85 -28.58
CA ALA A 389 0.86 3.68 -28.75
C ALA A 389 1.22 3.54 -30.24
N ARG A 390 2.44 3.94 -30.63
CA ARG A 390 2.89 3.98 -32.03
C ARG A 390 4.37 3.62 -32.14
N LEU A 391 4.65 2.34 -32.43
CA LEU A 391 6.01 1.81 -32.61
C LEU A 391 6.80 2.57 -33.70
N ARG A 392 8.05 2.94 -33.37
CA ARG A 392 8.98 3.69 -34.23
C ARG A 392 10.21 2.87 -34.62
N TRP A 393 10.84 2.22 -33.64
CA TRP A 393 12.00 1.35 -33.82
C TRP A 393 11.94 0.16 -32.88
N VAL A 394 12.70 -0.88 -33.18
CA VAL A 394 12.86 -2.04 -32.30
C VAL A 394 14.31 -2.51 -32.33
N MET A 395 14.83 -2.82 -31.16
CA MET A 395 16.20 -3.24 -30.89
C MET A 395 16.16 -4.51 -30.05
N LEU A 396 17.02 -5.49 -30.33
CA LEU A 396 17.14 -6.70 -29.51
C LEU A 396 18.51 -6.72 -28.82
N CYS A 397 18.52 -6.81 -27.49
CA CYS A 397 19.70 -6.87 -26.62
C CYS A 397 19.81 -8.25 -25.95
N SER A 398 20.87 -8.48 -25.16
CA SER A 398 21.09 -9.75 -24.43
C SER A 398 21.01 -10.98 -25.34
N ASP A 399 21.96 -11.11 -26.28
CA ASP A 399 22.03 -12.14 -27.32
C ASP A 399 20.70 -12.32 -28.10
N TYR A 400 20.10 -11.20 -28.48
CA TYR A 400 18.79 -11.07 -29.14
C TYR A 400 17.57 -11.49 -28.30
N THR A 401 17.74 -11.81 -27.02
CA THR A 401 16.61 -12.31 -26.20
C THR A 401 15.74 -11.19 -25.66
N TYR A 402 16.28 -10.03 -25.30
CA TYR A 402 15.53 -8.96 -24.62
C TYR A 402 15.14 -7.85 -25.62
N PRO A 403 13.84 -7.66 -25.95
CA PRO A 403 13.42 -6.62 -26.87
C PRO A 403 13.29 -5.26 -26.17
N VAL A 404 13.74 -4.23 -26.88
CA VAL A 404 13.58 -2.82 -26.53
C VAL A 404 12.84 -2.13 -27.67
N TYR A 405 11.65 -1.63 -27.39
CA TYR A 405 10.78 -0.95 -28.35
C TYR A 405 10.91 0.57 -28.19
N GLY A 406 11.15 1.30 -29.28
CA GLY A 406 10.93 2.75 -29.29
C GLY A 406 9.51 3.04 -29.72
N ALA A 407 8.69 3.62 -28.86
CA ALA A 407 7.31 3.96 -29.16
C ALA A 407 6.99 5.42 -28.80
N GLU A 408 6.15 6.06 -29.61
CA GLU A 408 5.44 7.26 -29.20
C GLU A 408 4.12 6.84 -28.55
N PHE A 409 3.80 7.39 -27.38
CA PHE A 409 2.49 7.24 -26.76
C PHE A 409 1.69 8.53 -26.92
N ASP A 410 0.36 8.41 -27.02
CA ASP A 410 -0.57 9.53 -27.10
C ASP A 410 -0.95 10.07 -25.69
N TYR A 411 -0.54 9.37 -24.62
CA TYR A 411 -0.72 9.72 -23.19
C TYR A 411 0.53 9.33 -22.38
N ASP A 412 0.75 9.94 -21.21
CA ASP A 412 1.86 9.62 -20.29
C ASP A 412 1.72 8.18 -19.73
N PRO A 413 2.70 7.28 -19.99
CA PRO A 413 2.66 5.89 -19.56
C PRO A 413 3.09 5.63 -18.11
N SER A 414 3.40 6.66 -17.32
CA SER A 414 3.95 6.56 -15.95
C SER A 414 3.18 7.30 -14.86
N GLY A 415 2.25 8.19 -15.23
CA GLY A 415 1.42 8.94 -14.29
C GLY A 415 0.23 8.12 -13.73
N GLN A 416 -0.91 8.79 -13.52
CA GLN A 416 -2.17 8.14 -13.13
C GLN A 416 -2.70 7.14 -14.19
N MET A 417 -2.03 7.07 -15.34
CA MET A 417 -2.43 6.36 -16.55
C MET A 417 -1.71 5.04 -16.85
N ALA A 418 -0.85 4.56 -15.95
CA ALA A 418 -0.21 3.25 -16.11
C ALA A 418 -1.23 2.14 -16.47
N ASP A 419 -2.37 2.13 -15.75
CA ASP A 419 -3.48 1.19 -15.91
C ASP A 419 -4.08 1.12 -17.33
N TYR A 420 -4.07 2.20 -18.12
CA TYR A 420 -4.58 2.20 -19.49
C TYR A 420 -3.63 1.51 -20.47
N PHE A 421 -2.34 1.57 -20.21
CA PHE A 421 -1.35 0.83 -20.98
C PHE A 421 -1.16 -0.60 -20.45
N HIS A 422 -1.68 -0.97 -19.29
CA HIS A 422 -1.65 -2.36 -18.81
C HIS A 422 -2.23 -3.37 -19.81
N PRO A 423 -3.37 -3.13 -20.50
CA PRO A 423 -3.82 -3.96 -21.62
C PRO A 423 -2.78 -4.11 -22.74
N LEU A 424 -2.12 -3.02 -23.18
CA LEU A 424 -1.03 -3.09 -24.16
C LEU A 424 0.16 -3.87 -23.60
N TYR A 425 0.49 -3.68 -22.32
CA TYR A 425 1.61 -4.35 -21.69
C TYR A 425 1.38 -5.86 -21.56
N LEU A 426 0.17 -6.27 -21.19
CA LEU A 426 -0.27 -7.67 -21.17
C LEU A 426 -0.31 -8.27 -22.59
N ASP A 427 -0.81 -7.54 -23.58
CA ASP A 427 -0.81 -7.93 -24.99
C ASP A 427 0.61 -8.12 -25.53
N LEU A 428 1.56 -7.26 -25.13
CA LEU A 428 2.98 -7.34 -25.51
C LEU A 428 3.69 -8.49 -24.79
N LEU A 429 3.43 -8.71 -23.49
CA LEU A 429 3.90 -9.89 -22.76
C LEU A 429 3.37 -11.19 -23.38
N GLU A 430 2.07 -11.29 -23.68
CA GLU A 430 1.47 -12.45 -24.35
C GLU A 430 2.12 -12.70 -25.72
N ALA A 431 2.26 -11.63 -26.53
CA ALA A 431 2.94 -11.67 -27.82
C ALA A 431 4.45 -11.98 -27.74
N LEU A 432 5.05 -11.92 -26.55
CA LEU A 432 6.42 -12.34 -26.21
C LEU A 432 6.48 -13.63 -25.38
N ALA A 433 5.37 -14.36 -25.25
CA ALA A 433 5.25 -15.57 -24.45
C ALA A 433 5.69 -15.38 -22.97
N GLU A 434 5.21 -14.29 -22.36
CA GLU A 434 5.46 -13.85 -20.98
C GLU A 434 6.89 -13.32 -20.72
N GLN A 435 7.68 -13.07 -21.76
CA GLN A 435 9.03 -12.56 -21.62
C GLN A 435 9.08 -11.04 -21.40
N SER A 436 9.78 -10.61 -20.34
CA SER A 436 10.04 -9.19 -20.04
C SER A 436 10.72 -8.44 -21.18
N TYR A 437 10.38 -7.16 -21.32
CA TYR A 437 10.88 -6.27 -22.36
C TYR A 437 10.98 -4.83 -21.84
N ALA A 438 11.52 -3.92 -22.65
CA ALA A 438 11.49 -2.49 -22.37
C ALA A 438 10.79 -1.70 -23.50
N ILE A 439 10.19 -0.55 -23.14
CA ILE A 439 9.73 0.47 -24.07
C ILE A 439 10.40 1.80 -23.71
N VAL A 440 11.05 2.42 -24.69
CA VAL A 440 11.42 3.83 -24.64
C VAL A 440 10.22 4.65 -25.11
N ALA A 441 9.64 5.42 -24.19
CA ALA A 441 8.58 6.39 -24.45
C ALA A 441 9.20 7.66 -25.05
N LEU A 442 9.14 7.79 -26.38
CA LEU A 442 9.89 8.79 -27.14
C LEU A 442 9.37 10.22 -26.98
N ASN A 443 8.13 10.39 -26.52
CA ASN A 443 7.53 11.71 -26.24
C ASN A 443 7.83 12.16 -24.80
N ASP A 444 7.79 11.23 -23.87
CA ASP A 444 7.69 11.47 -22.42
C ASP A 444 9.06 11.41 -21.72
N ALA A 445 10.10 10.98 -22.44
CA ALA A 445 11.46 10.77 -21.94
C ALA A 445 11.56 9.68 -20.86
N LEU A 446 10.92 8.54 -21.10
CA LEU A 446 10.85 7.42 -20.15
C LEU A 446 11.38 6.12 -20.73
N LEU A 447 11.93 5.27 -19.87
CA LEU A 447 12.29 3.88 -20.13
C LEU A 447 11.48 2.98 -19.19
N ILE A 448 10.45 2.36 -19.76
CA ILE A 448 9.51 1.48 -19.05
C ILE A 448 10.01 0.05 -19.22
N ARG A 449 10.40 -0.62 -18.15
CA ARG A 449 10.63 -2.07 -18.13
C ARG A 449 9.35 -2.76 -17.69
N VAL A 450 8.90 -3.75 -18.45
CA VAL A 450 7.70 -4.54 -18.12
C VAL A 450 8.11 -5.99 -17.92
N GLY A 451 7.64 -6.56 -16.81
CA GLY A 451 7.67 -7.98 -16.49
C GLY A 451 6.35 -8.42 -15.84
N ARG A 452 6.33 -9.64 -15.28
CA ARG A 452 5.17 -10.18 -14.56
C ARG A 452 5.38 -10.12 -13.06
N GLY A 453 4.50 -9.40 -12.37
CA GLY A 453 4.43 -9.29 -10.92
C GLY A 453 3.93 -10.58 -10.26
N TYR A 454 3.75 -10.55 -8.94
CA TYR A 454 3.45 -11.74 -8.15
C TYR A 454 1.97 -12.19 -8.24
N GLY A 455 1.58 -12.66 -9.42
CA GLY A 455 0.24 -13.18 -9.71
C GLY A 455 -0.14 -12.94 -11.16
N ASP A 456 -1.27 -12.23 -11.33
CA ASP A 456 -1.73 -11.72 -12.62
C ASP A 456 -1.47 -10.19 -12.75
N ASP A 457 -0.81 -9.61 -11.75
CA ASP A 457 -0.34 -8.22 -11.73
C ASP A 457 0.91 -8.04 -12.60
N LEU A 458 1.11 -6.82 -13.14
CA LEU A 458 2.33 -6.45 -13.86
C LEU A 458 3.45 -6.03 -12.91
N ASP A 459 4.70 -6.26 -13.33
CA ASP A 459 5.90 -5.68 -12.72
C ASP A 459 6.38 -4.57 -13.65
N ILE A 460 6.30 -3.30 -13.21
CA ILE A 460 6.57 -2.13 -14.04
C ILE A 460 7.56 -1.22 -13.31
N ASP A 461 8.71 -1.03 -13.94
CA ASP A 461 9.81 -0.19 -13.47
C ASP A 461 10.04 0.93 -14.49
N VAL A 462 10.05 2.18 -14.04
CA VAL A 462 10.10 3.37 -14.92
C VAL A 462 11.31 4.23 -14.58
N ASP A 463 12.29 4.21 -15.48
CA ASP A 463 13.46 5.08 -15.47
C ASP A 463 13.19 6.35 -16.29
N PRO A 464 13.48 7.57 -15.80
CA PRO A 464 13.59 8.73 -16.66
C PRO A 464 14.86 8.66 -17.55
N LEU A 465 14.75 9.25 -18.74
CA LEU A 465 15.81 9.42 -19.73
C LEU A 465 16.14 10.91 -19.88
N ASP A 466 17.39 11.24 -20.23
CA ASP A 466 17.78 12.63 -20.45
C ASP A 466 17.49 13.13 -21.89
N ALA A 467 17.49 14.45 -22.06
CA ALA A 467 17.15 15.09 -23.34
C ALA A 467 18.22 14.90 -24.44
N GLU A 468 19.45 14.47 -24.10
CA GLU A 468 20.43 14.01 -25.09
C GLU A 468 20.10 12.57 -25.53
N GLU A 469 19.74 11.68 -24.59
CA GLU A 469 19.33 10.30 -24.88
C GLU A 469 18.12 10.26 -25.84
N ILE A 470 17.07 11.06 -25.58
CA ILE A 470 15.88 11.12 -26.45
C ILE A 470 16.19 11.69 -27.85
N ALA A 471 17.07 12.68 -27.95
CA ALA A 471 17.43 13.31 -29.22
C ALA A 471 18.18 12.36 -30.18
N GLU A 472 18.79 11.28 -29.68
CA GLU A 472 19.46 10.26 -30.49
C GLU A 472 18.48 9.27 -31.17
N LEU A 473 17.22 9.18 -30.70
CA LEU A 473 16.33 8.03 -30.95
C LEU A 473 15.10 8.28 -31.86
N ALA A 474 14.81 9.53 -32.24
CA ALA A 474 13.54 9.93 -32.86
C ALA A 474 13.42 9.73 -34.41
N GLY A 475 13.70 8.51 -34.92
CA GLY A 475 13.63 8.17 -36.35
C GLY A 475 12.22 8.14 -36.97
N SER A 476 12.06 8.57 -38.23
CA SER A 476 10.75 8.76 -38.90
C SER A 476 10.21 7.53 -39.68
N PRO A 477 8.90 7.17 -39.61
CA PRO A 477 8.32 5.95 -40.24
C PRO A 477 7.21 6.16 -41.31
N GLU A 478 6.69 5.06 -41.87
CA GLU A 478 5.54 4.93 -42.81
C GLU A 478 4.68 3.65 -42.49
N THR A 479 3.48 3.43 -43.07
CA THR A 479 2.32 2.73 -42.39
C THR A 479 1.58 1.55 -43.09
N ALA A 480 0.67 0.86 -42.33
CA ALA A 480 -0.49 -0.04 -42.66
C ALA A 480 -0.35 -1.60 -42.50
N ALA A 481 -1.39 -2.48 -42.30
CA ALA A 481 -2.75 -2.46 -41.64
C ALA A 481 -3.55 -3.83 -41.73
N GLY A 482 -4.35 -4.27 -40.71
CA GLY A 482 -5.42 -5.36 -40.74
C GLY A 482 -5.31 -6.49 -39.65
N GLU A 483 -6.14 -7.55 -39.44
CA GLU A 483 -7.60 -7.92 -39.64
C GLU A 483 -7.81 -9.49 -39.38
N GLU A 484 -8.74 -10.16 -38.63
CA GLU A 484 -9.68 -9.92 -37.48
C GLU A 484 -10.35 -11.27 -36.91
N ILE A 485 -10.35 -11.56 -35.57
CA ILE A 485 -11.23 -12.47 -34.69
C ILE A 485 -11.63 -13.97 -35.06
N PRO A 486 -12.40 -14.84 -34.29
CA PRO A 486 -12.89 -14.96 -32.86
C PRO A 486 -12.78 -16.40 -32.16
N GLN A 487 -13.53 -16.70 -31.06
CA GLN A 487 -13.31 -17.77 -30.01
C GLN A 487 -14.48 -18.79 -29.66
N ASP A 488 -14.20 -19.76 -28.75
CA ASP A 488 -15.04 -20.33 -27.60
C ASP A 488 -16.16 -21.44 -27.83
N PRO A 489 -16.82 -22.12 -26.82
CA PRO A 489 -16.48 -22.63 -25.45
C PRO A 489 -16.85 -24.14 -25.11
N SER A 490 -16.54 -24.58 -23.86
CA SER A 490 -17.44 -25.26 -22.85
C SER A 490 -17.12 -26.69 -22.30
N HIS A 491 -17.54 -26.95 -21.04
CA HIS A 491 -17.17 -28.14 -20.22
C HIS A 491 -18.23 -28.54 -19.14
N PRO A 492 -18.30 -29.81 -18.67
CA PRO A 492 -19.12 -30.23 -17.50
C PRO A 492 -18.34 -31.02 -16.39
N PRO A 493 -18.89 -31.19 -15.16
CA PRO A 493 -18.09 -31.48 -13.94
C PRO A 493 -18.09 -32.95 -13.42
N ALA A 494 -17.29 -33.21 -12.38
CA ALA A 494 -17.11 -34.50 -11.68
C ALA A 494 -17.48 -34.45 -10.18
N GLY A 495 -17.33 -35.58 -9.45
CA GLY A 495 -17.55 -35.67 -8.00
C GLY A 495 -16.85 -36.89 -7.35
N GLY A 496 -16.43 -36.77 -6.09
CA GLY A 496 -15.62 -37.77 -5.37
C GLY A 496 -16.36 -38.56 -4.26
N PRO A 497 -15.63 -39.45 -3.55
CA PRO A 497 -15.86 -39.69 -2.12
C PRO A 497 -14.56 -39.94 -1.29
N ASP A 498 -14.72 -40.12 0.03
CA ASP A 498 -13.64 -40.04 1.05
C ASP A 498 -12.79 -41.30 1.34
N GLY A 499 -11.48 -41.09 1.54
CA GLY A 499 -10.75 -41.28 2.81
C GLY A 499 -10.49 -42.69 3.42
N GLY A 500 -9.21 -43.06 3.65
CA GLY A 500 -8.88 -44.22 4.49
C GLY A 500 -7.42 -44.72 4.67
N ALA A 501 -6.51 -43.88 5.19
CA ALA A 501 -5.23 -44.24 5.87
C ALA A 501 -4.06 -44.91 5.08
N ASP A 502 -2.89 -44.25 5.18
CA ASP A 502 -1.50 -44.76 5.18
C ASP A 502 -1.11 -45.87 4.18
N ASN A 503 -1.62 -45.76 2.95
CA ASN A 503 -0.88 -46.20 1.77
C ASN A 503 -0.62 -44.95 0.92
N ALA A 504 0.55 -44.89 0.28
CA ALA A 504 0.72 -43.97 -0.85
C ALA A 504 -0.08 -44.55 -2.02
N ASP A 505 -1.08 -43.83 -2.50
CA ASP A 505 -1.90 -44.25 -3.64
C ASP A 505 -1.02 -44.21 -4.89
N ILE A 506 -0.57 -45.38 -5.37
CA ILE A 506 0.22 -45.47 -6.60
C ILE A 506 -0.68 -45.14 -7.78
N LEU A 507 -0.52 -43.92 -8.31
CA LEU A 507 -1.27 -43.40 -9.44
C LEU A 507 -0.71 -43.95 -10.76
N PHE A 508 0.60 -44.14 -10.84
CA PHE A 508 1.32 -44.71 -11.98
C PHE A 508 2.43 -45.65 -11.48
N ASP A 509 2.52 -46.85 -12.05
CA ASP A 509 3.44 -47.94 -11.68
C ASP A 509 4.32 -48.41 -12.85
N GLY A 510 4.51 -47.54 -13.84
CA GLY A 510 5.12 -47.89 -15.12
C GLY A 510 4.11 -48.38 -16.17
N GLN A 511 2.83 -48.59 -15.83
CA GLN A 511 1.82 -49.08 -16.78
C GLN A 511 0.75 -48.02 -17.11
N MET A 512 0.33 -47.98 -18.38
CA MET A 512 -0.79 -47.12 -18.81
C MET A 512 -2.13 -47.68 -18.32
N SER A 513 -2.88 -46.88 -17.57
CA SER A 513 -4.22 -47.18 -17.07
C SER A 513 -5.25 -46.17 -17.62
N GLU A 514 -6.55 -46.41 -17.39
CA GLU A 514 -7.60 -45.47 -17.86
C GLU A 514 -7.50 -44.07 -17.23
N LEU A 515 -6.76 -43.92 -16.12
CA LEU A 515 -6.48 -42.66 -15.46
C LEU A 515 -5.57 -41.73 -16.29
N TRP A 516 -4.66 -42.31 -17.09
CA TRP A 516 -3.64 -41.56 -17.81
C TRP A 516 -3.96 -41.43 -19.30
N LEU A 517 -3.86 -40.20 -19.80
CA LEU A 517 -3.95 -39.86 -21.21
C LEU A 517 -2.55 -39.59 -21.77
N PRO A 518 -2.26 -40.02 -23.02
CA PRO A 518 -1.03 -39.61 -23.70
C PRO A 518 -1.07 -38.12 -24.02
N LEU A 519 0.06 -37.43 -23.84
CA LEU A 519 0.26 -36.01 -24.11
C LEU A 519 1.23 -35.83 -25.27
N SER A 520 0.92 -34.91 -26.19
CA SER A 520 1.75 -34.55 -27.34
C SER A 520 1.44 -33.12 -27.79
N THR A 521 2.26 -32.16 -27.40
CA THR A 521 2.12 -30.74 -27.77
C THR A 521 3.47 -30.17 -28.22
N ALA A 522 3.47 -28.96 -28.80
CA ALA A 522 4.69 -28.23 -29.21
C ALA A 522 5.77 -29.08 -29.93
N GLY A 523 5.35 -29.94 -30.88
CA GLY A 523 6.23 -30.84 -31.67
C GLY A 523 6.44 -32.25 -31.11
N GLY A 524 5.85 -32.57 -29.94
CA GLY A 524 5.84 -33.92 -29.37
C GLY A 524 4.98 -34.93 -30.14
N ASP A 525 5.26 -36.22 -29.93
CA ASP A 525 4.54 -37.35 -30.55
C ASP A 525 4.69 -38.61 -29.69
N PHE A 526 3.69 -38.88 -28.85
CA PHE A 526 3.68 -40.02 -27.94
C PHE A 526 3.77 -41.36 -28.69
N SER A 527 3.21 -41.45 -29.90
CA SER A 527 3.23 -42.70 -30.68
C SER A 527 4.60 -43.06 -31.24
N ARG A 528 5.50 -42.06 -31.36
CA ARG A 528 6.86 -42.22 -31.90
C ARG A 528 7.96 -42.10 -30.86
N PHE A 529 7.77 -41.27 -29.82
CA PHE A 529 8.81 -40.94 -28.85
C PHE A 529 8.60 -41.65 -27.50
N ALA A 530 7.36 -41.98 -27.12
CA ALA A 530 7.06 -42.63 -25.85
C ALA A 530 6.81 -44.14 -25.99
N ARG A 531 7.19 -44.91 -24.97
CA ARG A 531 6.90 -46.34 -24.85
C ARG A 531 6.93 -46.77 -23.38
N ILE A 532 6.17 -47.81 -23.05
CA ILE A 532 6.37 -48.54 -21.80
C ILE A 532 7.47 -49.58 -22.01
N ALA A 533 8.50 -49.56 -21.17
CA ALA A 533 9.61 -50.52 -21.16
C ALA A 533 10.18 -50.65 -19.74
N ASP A 534 10.57 -51.86 -19.34
CA ASP A 534 11.25 -52.15 -18.06
C ASP A 534 10.58 -51.51 -16.82
N GLU A 535 9.23 -51.59 -16.78
CA GLU A 535 8.36 -51.04 -15.72
C GLU A 535 8.51 -49.51 -15.55
N ALA A 536 8.69 -48.80 -16.67
CA ALA A 536 8.73 -47.34 -16.75
C ALA A 536 8.13 -46.79 -18.06
N LEU A 537 7.67 -45.55 -18.04
CA LEU A 537 7.43 -44.73 -19.23
C LEU A 537 8.75 -44.13 -19.70
N VAL A 538 9.27 -44.63 -20.83
CA VAL A 538 10.48 -44.10 -21.48
C VAL A 538 10.06 -43.19 -22.64
N VAL A 539 10.46 -41.93 -22.57
CA VAL A 539 10.26 -40.91 -23.62
C VAL A 539 11.61 -40.51 -24.20
N ASP A 540 11.81 -40.75 -25.50
CA ASP A 540 13.00 -40.36 -26.27
C ASP A 540 12.59 -39.34 -27.35
N VAL A 541 12.72 -38.04 -27.06
CA VAL A 541 12.48 -36.96 -28.03
C VAL A 541 13.77 -36.65 -28.79
N PRO A 542 13.85 -36.89 -30.11
CA PRO A 542 15.03 -36.53 -30.89
C PRO A 542 15.08 -35.02 -31.16
N ALA A 543 16.29 -34.49 -31.36
CA ALA A 543 16.50 -33.09 -31.74
C ALA A 543 15.77 -32.73 -33.04
N GLY A 544 15.40 -31.46 -33.19
CA GLY A 544 14.67 -30.90 -34.33
C GLY A 544 13.15 -31.00 -34.27
N ASN A 545 12.55 -31.41 -33.14
CA ASN A 545 11.09 -31.57 -32.98
C ASN A 545 10.48 -30.47 -32.10
N SER A 546 10.87 -29.21 -32.35
CA SER A 546 10.48 -28.04 -31.55
C SER A 546 10.78 -28.24 -30.04
N TRP A 547 9.86 -27.92 -29.14
CA TRP A 547 9.98 -28.20 -27.69
C TRP A 547 9.74 -29.68 -27.34
N GLY A 548 9.04 -30.40 -28.21
CA GLY A 548 8.91 -31.85 -28.19
C GLY A 548 8.07 -32.43 -27.05
N LYS A 549 7.26 -31.60 -26.37
CA LYS A 549 6.50 -31.93 -25.15
C LYS A 549 5.73 -33.25 -25.31
N THR A 550 6.24 -34.30 -24.67
CA THR A 550 5.70 -35.67 -24.81
C THR A 550 5.70 -36.37 -23.45
N GLY A 551 4.56 -36.92 -23.04
CA GLY A 551 4.42 -37.54 -21.72
C GLY A 551 3.00 -38.02 -21.44
N LEU A 552 2.60 -38.01 -20.18
CA LEU A 552 1.23 -38.32 -19.75
C LEU A 552 0.60 -37.19 -18.93
N TRP A 553 -0.72 -37.17 -18.89
CA TRP A 553 -1.50 -36.32 -17.99
C TRP A 553 -2.75 -37.06 -17.48
N SER A 554 -3.23 -36.70 -16.29
CA SER A 554 -4.36 -37.40 -15.67
C SER A 554 -5.70 -36.92 -16.23
N ARG A 555 -6.56 -37.86 -16.63
CA ARG A 555 -7.90 -37.61 -17.19
C ARG A 555 -8.79 -36.74 -16.30
N ASN A 556 -8.65 -36.92 -14.99
CA ASN A 556 -9.42 -36.21 -13.97
C ASN A 556 -8.45 -35.45 -13.06
N PRO A 557 -8.94 -34.44 -12.33
CA PRO A 557 -8.29 -33.98 -11.11
C PRO A 557 -8.12 -35.14 -10.11
N ILE A 558 -6.94 -35.26 -9.51
CA ILE A 558 -6.60 -36.32 -8.54
C ILE A 558 -5.74 -35.83 -7.36
N ALA A 559 -4.91 -34.80 -7.54
CA ALA A 559 -4.23 -34.14 -6.44
C ALA A 559 -5.17 -33.09 -5.83
N MET A 560 -5.69 -33.36 -4.63
CA MET A 560 -6.55 -32.45 -3.87
C MET A 560 -6.04 -32.36 -2.44
N ALA A 561 -5.77 -31.15 -1.93
CA ALA A 561 -5.61 -30.94 -0.49
C ALA A 561 -6.97 -31.25 0.19
N ALA A 562 -6.98 -32.23 1.10
CA ALA A 562 -8.24 -32.80 1.59
C ALA A 562 -9.02 -31.87 2.54
N THR A 563 -8.31 -30.97 3.24
CA THR A 563 -8.82 -29.94 4.15
C THR A 563 -7.77 -28.82 4.22
N ALA A 564 -8.06 -27.69 4.87
CA ALA A 564 -7.07 -26.65 5.18
C ALA A 564 -5.87 -27.21 6.01
N ASP A 565 -6.16 -28.20 6.86
CA ASP A 565 -5.20 -28.96 7.68
C ASP A 565 -4.51 -30.12 6.89
N GLY A 566 -4.75 -30.26 5.59
CA GLY A 566 -4.31 -31.41 4.78
C GLY A 566 -3.17 -31.09 3.81
N ILE A 567 -2.29 -32.07 3.56
CA ILE A 567 -1.28 -32.01 2.49
C ILE A 567 -1.56 -33.12 1.47
N ALA A 568 -1.54 -32.77 0.19
CA ALA A 568 -1.37 -33.74 -0.89
C ALA A 568 0.10 -33.70 -1.37
N ARG A 569 0.90 -34.71 -1.01
CA ARG A 569 2.28 -34.87 -1.53
C ARG A 569 2.27 -35.88 -2.67
N VAL A 570 2.63 -35.44 -3.87
CA VAL A 570 2.82 -36.30 -5.03
C VAL A 570 4.31 -36.57 -5.23
N ARG A 571 4.69 -37.85 -5.27
CA ARG A 571 6.07 -38.30 -5.48
C ARG A 571 6.22 -38.86 -6.89
N PHE A 572 7.35 -38.58 -7.52
CA PHE A 572 7.68 -38.95 -8.90
C PHE A 572 9.05 -39.62 -8.93
N ASP A 573 9.12 -40.89 -9.35
CA ASP A 573 10.36 -41.67 -9.41
C ASP A 573 10.94 -41.69 -10.82
N PHE A 574 12.25 -41.50 -10.98
CA PHE A 574 12.94 -41.46 -12.28
C PHE A 574 14.10 -42.45 -12.38
N ASP A 575 14.44 -42.89 -13.60
CA ASP A 575 15.79 -43.41 -13.87
C ASP A 575 16.73 -42.26 -14.22
N THR A 576 17.73 -42.01 -13.35
CA THR A 576 18.62 -40.86 -13.52
C THR A 576 19.59 -40.98 -14.68
N LYS A 577 19.87 -42.20 -15.16
CA LYS A 577 20.78 -42.46 -16.28
C LYS A 577 20.07 -42.43 -17.63
N ALA A 578 18.74 -42.52 -17.59
CA ALA A 578 17.87 -42.45 -18.75
C ALA A 578 16.92 -41.23 -18.69
N THR A 579 17.36 -40.12 -18.08
CA THR A 579 16.62 -38.85 -18.01
C THR A 579 17.59 -37.68 -18.21
N THR A 580 17.21 -36.68 -19.01
CA THR A 580 17.99 -35.44 -19.26
C THR A 580 17.18 -34.17 -19.06
N SER A 581 15.84 -34.26 -19.11
CA SER A 581 14.95 -33.11 -18.91
C SER A 581 13.50 -33.56 -18.75
N TYR A 582 12.78 -32.94 -17.82
CA TYR A 582 11.36 -33.21 -17.58
C TYR A 582 10.62 -32.01 -16.98
N VAL A 583 9.31 -32.02 -17.17
CA VAL A 583 8.34 -31.10 -16.54
C VAL A 583 7.32 -31.92 -15.77
N LEU A 584 7.05 -31.49 -14.55
CA LEU A 584 5.92 -31.93 -13.72
C LEU A 584 4.98 -30.74 -13.54
N ALA A 585 3.69 -30.90 -13.79
CA ALA A 585 2.74 -29.79 -13.65
C ALA A 585 1.44 -30.22 -12.97
N PHE A 586 0.75 -29.24 -12.38
CA PHE A 586 -0.55 -29.36 -11.76
C PHE A 586 -1.44 -28.26 -12.32
N GLY A 587 -2.54 -28.66 -12.96
CA GLY A 587 -3.44 -27.75 -13.65
C GLY A 587 -4.90 -27.97 -13.28
N SER A 588 -5.61 -26.86 -13.06
CA SER A 588 -7.06 -26.84 -12.81
C SER A 588 -7.86 -27.06 -14.09
N ALA A 589 -7.48 -26.40 -15.18
CA ALA A 589 -8.14 -26.50 -16.48
C ALA A 589 -7.99 -27.90 -17.12
N ASP A 590 -8.98 -28.29 -17.95
CA ASP A 590 -8.90 -29.44 -18.85
C ASP A 590 -8.25 -29.02 -20.18
N ASN A 591 -6.94 -28.76 -20.15
CA ASN A 591 -6.17 -28.37 -21.32
C ASN A 591 -4.92 -29.24 -21.45
N ALA A 592 -4.70 -29.83 -22.62
CA ALA A 592 -3.54 -30.69 -22.88
C ALA A 592 -2.21 -29.91 -23.03
N GLU A 593 -2.26 -28.59 -23.19
CA GLU A 593 -1.10 -27.70 -23.15
C GLU A 593 -0.75 -27.38 -21.69
N GLU A 594 0.27 -28.05 -21.13
CA GLU A 594 0.70 -27.89 -19.73
C GLU A 594 1.02 -26.43 -19.37
N TRP A 595 1.53 -25.67 -20.33
CA TRP A 595 1.95 -24.28 -20.14
C TRP A 595 0.77 -23.35 -19.87
N GLU A 596 -0.34 -23.53 -20.59
CA GLU A 596 -1.59 -22.77 -20.38
C GLU A 596 -2.37 -23.30 -19.16
N ALA A 597 -2.26 -24.60 -18.86
CA ALA A 597 -3.10 -25.26 -17.86
C ALA A 597 -2.62 -25.11 -16.40
N HIS A 598 -1.33 -24.78 -16.16
CA HIS A 598 -0.72 -25.00 -14.85
C HIS A 598 -0.89 -23.84 -13.85
N ASP A 599 -1.36 -24.21 -12.66
CA ASP A 599 -1.25 -23.39 -11.44
C ASP A 599 0.11 -23.62 -10.75
N ILE A 600 0.69 -24.81 -10.89
CA ILE A 600 2.00 -25.19 -10.33
C ILE A 600 2.78 -25.97 -11.39
N ARG A 601 4.06 -25.67 -11.58
CA ARG A 601 4.93 -26.40 -12.52
C ARG A 601 6.35 -26.46 -12.01
N PHE A 602 6.89 -27.67 -11.89
CA PHE A 602 8.29 -27.93 -11.62
C PHE A 602 8.99 -28.39 -12.90
N THR A 603 10.21 -27.90 -13.14
CA THR A 603 11.05 -28.34 -14.25
C THR A 603 12.44 -28.72 -13.78
N TRP A 604 12.98 -29.80 -14.33
CA TRP A 604 14.41 -30.08 -14.23
C TRP A 604 15.02 -30.30 -15.62
N SER A 605 16.22 -29.78 -15.86
CA SER A 605 17.00 -30.07 -17.06
C SER A 605 18.51 -30.04 -16.82
N SER A 606 19.24 -30.89 -17.53
CA SER A 606 20.69 -30.78 -17.67
C SER A 606 21.06 -29.64 -18.62
N ALA A 607 22.15 -28.91 -18.33
CA ALA A 607 22.78 -28.00 -19.27
C ALA A 607 23.18 -28.71 -20.58
N ALA A 608 23.30 -27.97 -21.68
CA ALA A 608 23.56 -28.54 -23.01
C ALA A 608 24.93 -29.25 -23.15
N ASP A 609 25.87 -28.99 -22.25
CA ASP A 609 27.17 -29.67 -22.14
C ASP A 609 27.18 -30.79 -21.09
N GLY A 610 26.11 -30.94 -20.31
CA GLY A 610 26.00 -31.89 -19.21
C GLY A 610 26.84 -31.56 -17.97
N SER A 611 27.31 -30.31 -17.80
CA SER A 611 28.14 -29.90 -16.66
C SER A 611 27.35 -29.70 -15.37
N THR A 612 26.17 -29.10 -15.46
CA THR A 612 25.25 -28.80 -14.34
C THR A 612 23.83 -29.20 -14.70
N GLY A 613 22.94 -29.19 -13.70
CA GLY A 613 21.50 -29.21 -13.91
C GLY A 613 20.85 -27.95 -13.33
N THR A 614 19.62 -27.66 -13.75
CA THR A 614 18.80 -26.57 -13.24
C THR A 614 17.44 -27.13 -12.83
N ALA A 615 17.05 -26.82 -11.59
CA ALA A 615 15.71 -27.07 -11.05
C ALA A 615 14.98 -25.72 -10.96
N ALA A 616 13.73 -25.65 -11.37
CA ALA A 616 12.91 -24.44 -11.25
C ALA A 616 11.46 -24.77 -10.90
N LEU A 617 10.84 -23.91 -10.09
CA LEU A 617 9.44 -23.96 -9.69
C LEU A 617 8.74 -22.70 -10.22
N PHE A 618 7.62 -22.91 -10.88
CA PHE A 618 6.71 -21.92 -11.41
C PHE A 618 5.36 -22.04 -10.69
N VAL A 619 4.73 -20.90 -10.43
CA VAL A 619 3.37 -20.80 -9.90
C VAL A 619 2.61 -19.81 -10.77
N ARG A 620 1.46 -20.23 -11.30
CA ARG A 620 0.65 -19.48 -12.29
C ARG A 620 1.50 -18.84 -13.40
N ARG A 621 2.30 -19.66 -14.09
CA ARG A 621 3.26 -19.27 -15.15
C ARG A 621 4.45 -18.39 -14.72
N GLN A 622 4.42 -17.70 -13.58
CA GLN A 622 5.58 -16.96 -13.05
C GLN A 622 6.65 -17.93 -12.52
N GLU A 623 7.93 -17.74 -12.88
CA GLU A 623 9.04 -18.45 -12.24
C GLU A 623 9.25 -17.91 -10.83
N VAL A 624 8.96 -18.72 -9.81
CA VAL A 624 9.10 -18.33 -8.41
C VAL A 624 10.40 -18.82 -7.78
N TRP A 625 11.02 -19.88 -8.30
CA TRP A 625 12.36 -20.33 -7.89
C TRP A 625 13.15 -20.90 -9.07
N ARG A 626 14.47 -20.72 -9.01
CA ARG A 626 15.46 -21.43 -9.83
C ARG A 626 16.70 -21.71 -8.98
N ILE A 627 17.17 -22.96 -8.98
CA ILE A 627 18.41 -23.37 -8.30
C ILE A 627 19.25 -24.30 -9.18
N GLU A 628 20.56 -24.23 -9.04
CA GLU A 628 21.47 -25.18 -9.66
C GLU A 628 21.46 -26.54 -8.94
N THR A 629 21.68 -27.61 -9.71
CA THR A 629 21.83 -28.98 -9.23
C THR A 629 23.10 -29.61 -9.82
N GLY A 630 23.44 -30.81 -9.32
CA GLY A 630 24.35 -31.69 -10.05
C GLY A 630 23.83 -32.01 -11.45
N SER A 631 24.72 -32.52 -12.31
CA SER A 631 24.42 -32.89 -13.69
C SER A 631 23.57 -34.16 -13.85
N GLU A 632 23.51 -35.01 -12.83
CA GLU A 632 22.51 -36.08 -12.76
C GLU A 632 21.15 -35.52 -12.28
N PRO A 633 20.02 -35.91 -12.88
CA PRO A 633 18.69 -35.54 -12.41
C PRO A 633 18.41 -36.09 -10.99
N PRO A 634 17.54 -35.41 -10.22
CA PRO A 634 16.90 -36.00 -9.05
C PRO A 634 16.26 -37.37 -9.37
N ALA A 635 16.59 -38.38 -8.56
CA ALA A 635 16.03 -39.74 -8.69
C ALA A 635 14.56 -39.83 -8.22
N GLU A 636 14.19 -38.95 -7.31
CA GLU A 636 12.83 -38.75 -6.79
C GLU A 636 12.56 -37.23 -6.77
N ILE A 637 11.31 -36.82 -6.97
CA ILE A 637 10.82 -35.48 -6.64
C ILE A 637 9.54 -35.64 -5.83
N ALA A 638 9.40 -34.91 -4.72
CA ALA A 638 8.15 -34.84 -3.97
C ALA A 638 7.58 -33.42 -4.00
N ILE A 639 6.35 -33.26 -4.48
CA ILE A 639 5.64 -31.98 -4.58
C ILE A 639 4.46 -32.02 -3.62
N ALA A 640 4.58 -31.29 -2.52
CA ALA A 640 3.57 -31.16 -1.48
C ALA A 640 2.74 -29.89 -1.67
N ILE A 641 1.42 -30.06 -1.69
CA ILE A 641 0.42 -28.99 -1.79
C ILE A 641 -0.36 -28.98 -0.47
N GLY A 642 -0.10 -27.99 0.38
CA GLY A 642 -0.78 -27.79 1.66
C GLY A 642 -2.10 -27.05 1.48
N GLY A 643 -3.11 -27.39 2.28
CA GLY A 643 -4.45 -26.79 2.28
C GLY A 643 -4.51 -25.30 2.63
N ASP A 644 -3.39 -24.75 3.09
CA ASP A 644 -3.16 -23.32 3.30
C ASP A 644 -2.62 -22.60 2.05
N SER A 645 -2.56 -23.30 0.91
CA SER A 645 -2.06 -22.83 -0.40
C SER A 645 -0.53 -22.73 -0.53
N VAL A 646 0.23 -23.36 0.36
CA VAL A 646 1.69 -23.48 0.22
C VAL A 646 2.05 -24.69 -0.64
N VAL A 647 3.00 -24.48 -1.55
CA VAL A 647 3.58 -25.48 -2.44
C VAL A 647 5.06 -25.67 -2.09
N LYS A 648 5.45 -26.90 -1.77
CA LYS A 648 6.84 -27.28 -1.45
C LYS A 648 7.32 -28.37 -2.40
N VAL A 649 8.48 -28.17 -3.02
CA VAL A 649 9.14 -29.18 -3.88
C VAL A 649 10.42 -29.64 -3.19
N GLU A 650 10.41 -30.88 -2.69
CA GLU A 650 11.51 -31.50 -1.94
C GLU A 650 12.41 -32.30 -2.89
N LEU A 651 13.74 -32.13 -2.75
CA LEU A 651 14.76 -32.79 -3.56
C LEU A 651 15.52 -33.88 -2.77
N PRO A 652 16.08 -34.91 -3.43
CA PRO A 652 16.78 -36.02 -2.76
C PRO A 652 18.05 -35.63 -1.97
N ASP A 653 18.56 -34.41 -2.16
CA ASP A 653 19.72 -33.88 -1.43
C ASP A 653 19.33 -33.10 -0.15
N GLY A 654 18.04 -33.07 0.20
CA GLY A 654 17.52 -32.41 1.40
C GLY A 654 17.25 -30.91 1.24
N ARG A 655 17.46 -30.33 0.04
CA ARG A 655 16.99 -28.99 -0.30
C ARG A 655 15.52 -29.02 -0.73
N TRP A 656 14.87 -27.86 -0.66
CA TRP A 656 13.56 -27.66 -1.28
C TRP A 656 13.40 -26.25 -1.85
N MET A 657 12.37 -26.09 -2.69
CA MET A 657 11.82 -24.81 -3.14
C MET A 657 10.42 -24.67 -2.56
N GLU A 658 10.01 -23.46 -2.18
CA GLU A 658 8.74 -23.23 -1.48
C GLU A 658 8.07 -21.92 -1.92
N ALA A 659 6.78 -21.97 -2.25
CA ALA A 659 6.03 -20.82 -2.74
C ALA A 659 4.57 -20.83 -2.28
N MET A 660 4.00 -19.65 -2.09
CA MET A 660 2.56 -19.47 -1.96
C MET A 660 1.90 -19.58 -3.35
N LEU A 661 0.69 -20.12 -3.40
CA LEU A 661 -0.19 -20.13 -4.56
C LEU A 661 -1.19 -18.94 -4.48
N PRO A 662 -1.08 -17.91 -5.35
CA PRO A 662 -2.06 -16.84 -5.42
C PRO A 662 -3.47 -17.36 -5.71
N GLY A 663 -4.49 -16.71 -5.13
CA GLY A 663 -5.90 -17.11 -5.28
C GLY A 663 -6.30 -18.41 -4.57
N GLY A 664 -5.33 -19.19 -4.08
CA GLY A 664 -5.56 -20.45 -3.36
C GLY A 664 -5.86 -21.66 -4.26
N ILE A 665 -6.11 -22.80 -3.61
CA ILE A 665 -6.25 -24.10 -4.26
C ILE A 665 -7.64 -24.23 -4.94
N PRO A 666 -7.72 -24.68 -6.20
CA PRO A 666 -8.97 -25.00 -6.87
C PRO A 666 -9.79 -26.05 -6.12
N THR A 667 -11.10 -25.84 -5.99
CA THR A 667 -12.01 -26.75 -5.28
C THR A 667 -12.17 -28.12 -5.95
N GLU A 668 -11.98 -28.21 -7.27
CA GLU A 668 -11.91 -29.48 -8.01
C GLU A 668 -10.54 -30.18 -7.88
N GLY A 669 -9.52 -29.49 -7.38
CA GLY A 669 -8.13 -29.96 -7.34
C GLY A 669 -7.43 -29.94 -8.70
N TYR A 670 -6.38 -30.75 -8.82
CA TYR A 670 -5.45 -30.70 -9.94
C TYR A 670 -5.35 -31.99 -10.76
N ARG A 671 -5.33 -31.82 -12.08
CA ARG A 671 -4.77 -32.78 -13.03
C ARG A 671 -3.25 -32.75 -12.93
N ILE A 672 -2.61 -33.92 -12.99
CA ILE A 672 -1.16 -34.07 -12.92
C ILE A 672 -0.62 -34.29 -14.34
N TYR A 673 0.47 -33.61 -14.68
CA TYR A 673 1.20 -33.75 -15.94
C TYR A 673 2.62 -34.21 -15.64
N ALA A 674 3.17 -35.17 -16.39
CA ALA A 674 4.59 -35.52 -16.35
C ALA A 674 5.10 -35.84 -17.77
N LEU A 675 6.06 -35.04 -18.26
CA LEU A 675 6.49 -35.06 -19.66
C LEU A 675 7.98 -34.75 -19.84
N ALA A 676 8.57 -35.26 -20.92
CA ALA A 676 9.86 -34.80 -21.42
C ALA A 676 9.69 -33.48 -22.19
N HIS A 677 10.58 -32.53 -21.94
CA HIS A 677 10.57 -31.19 -22.54
C HIS A 677 12.01 -30.78 -22.89
N ALA A 678 12.26 -30.29 -24.10
CA ALA A 678 13.61 -29.87 -24.46
C ALA A 678 14.05 -28.63 -23.66
N PRO A 679 15.29 -28.57 -23.14
CA PRO A 679 15.76 -27.40 -22.37
C PRO A 679 15.89 -26.13 -23.21
N ALA A 680 15.97 -26.27 -24.53
CA ALA A 680 15.80 -25.18 -25.50
C ALA A 680 15.16 -25.74 -26.78
N HIS A 681 14.46 -24.88 -27.52
CA HIS A 681 13.76 -25.22 -28.75
C HIS A 681 14.65 -25.97 -29.76
N GLY A 682 14.24 -27.17 -30.16
CA GLY A 682 14.94 -28.01 -31.13
C GLY A 682 16.02 -28.92 -30.56
N LEU A 683 16.32 -28.88 -29.25
CA LEU A 683 17.19 -29.86 -28.60
C LEU A 683 16.49 -31.22 -28.40
N ALA A 684 17.26 -32.24 -28.04
CA ALA A 684 16.72 -33.55 -27.66
C ALA A 684 16.31 -33.55 -26.18
N ALA A 685 15.27 -34.30 -25.84
CA ALA A 685 14.79 -34.48 -24.46
C ALA A 685 14.62 -35.96 -24.14
N ARG A 686 14.87 -36.35 -22.89
CA ARG A 686 14.60 -37.71 -22.42
C ARG A 686 14.07 -37.70 -20.99
N MET A 687 13.03 -38.49 -20.74
CA MET A 687 12.51 -38.80 -19.42
C MET A 687 12.27 -40.30 -19.32
N THR A 688 12.68 -40.92 -18.20
CA THR A 688 12.29 -42.29 -17.84
C THR A 688 11.61 -42.25 -16.47
N LEU A 689 10.27 -42.19 -16.50
CA LEU A 689 9.41 -42.09 -15.32
C LEU A 689 9.01 -43.50 -14.86
N ARG A 690 9.34 -43.85 -13.62
CA ARG A 690 9.09 -45.16 -13.01
C ARG A 690 7.74 -45.21 -12.28
N SER A 691 7.46 -44.22 -11.44
CA SER A 691 6.22 -44.17 -10.66
C SER A 691 5.69 -42.75 -10.47
N ILE A 692 4.39 -42.65 -10.18
CA ILE A 692 3.78 -41.47 -9.55
C ILE A 692 2.93 -41.99 -8.38
N ALA A 693 3.15 -41.46 -7.18
CA ALA A 693 2.42 -41.84 -5.96
C ALA A 693 1.83 -40.61 -5.25
N LEU A 694 0.65 -40.74 -4.64
CA LEU A 694 -0.01 -39.69 -3.86
C LEU A 694 -0.08 -40.08 -2.38
N GLU A 695 0.59 -39.31 -1.53
CA GLU A 695 0.49 -39.36 -0.07
C GLU A 695 -0.46 -38.25 0.40
N ARG A 696 -1.50 -38.62 1.17
CA ARG A 696 -2.42 -37.66 1.82
C ARG A 696 -2.08 -37.59 3.31
N MET A 697 -1.45 -36.50 3.74
CA MET A 697 -0.98 -36.31 5.11
C MET A 697 -1.76 -35.20 5.83
N LYS A 698 -1.61 -35.11 7.15
CA LYS A 698 -2.00 -33.90 7.90
C LYS A 698 -0.84 -32.89 7.90
N LEU A 699 -1.13 -31.62 7.67
CA LEU A 699 -0.24 -30.49 7.91
C LEU A 699 -0.04 -30.32 9.42
N VAL A 700 1.05 -30.88 9.95
CA VAL A 700 1.45 -30.72 11.36
C VAL A 700 2.50 -29.61 11.45
N ARG A 701 2.10 -28.37 11.19
CA ARG A 701 2.96 -27.21 11.51
C ARG A 701 3.04 -26.98 13.02
N PRO A 702 4.16 -26.45 13.53
CA PRO A 702 4.18 -25.71 14.79
C PRO A 702 3.16 -24.57 14.66
N GLY A 703 2.03 -24.68 15.35
CA GLY A 703 0.89 -23.81 15.09
C GLY A 703 1.11 -22.38 15.56
N ALA A 704 1.59 -21.50 14.67
CA ALA A 704 1.57 -20.04 14.81
C ALA A 704 0.15 -19.43 14.81
N LYS A 705 -0.89 -20.24 15.09
CA LYS A 705 -2.20 -19.77 15.56
C LYS A 705 -1.98 -19.11 16.93
N ALA A 706 -1.65 -17.82 16.92
CA ALA A 706 -1.22 -17.03 18.07
C ALA A 706 -2.33 -16.95 19.14
N PHE A 707 -2.31 -17.90 20.07
CA PHE A 707 -3.36 -18.10 21.08
C PHE A 707 -2.81 -18.09 22.51
N PRO A 708 -3.39 -17.29 23.43
CA PRO A 708 -2.99 -17.25 24.84
C PRO A 708 -3.54 -18.43 25.66
N ASP A 709 -3.21 -19.68 25.28
CA ASP A 709 -3.59 -20.89 26.05
C ASP A 709 -2.52 -21.36 27.06
N GLY A 710 -1.47 -20.55 27.27
CA GLY A 710 -0.42 -20.82 28.26
C GLY A 710 0.58 -21.91 27.84
N ARG A 711 0.56 -22.36 26.58
CA ARG A 711 1.70 -23.11 26.00
C ARG A 711 2.98 -22.28 26.08
N GLY A 712 4.10 -22.98 26.32
CA GLY A 712 5.41 -22.37 26.57
C GLY A 712 6.13 -21.98 25.28
N GLU A 713 7.22 -22.67 24.97
CA GLU A 713 8.05 -22.39 23.79
C GLU A 713 7.33 -22.79 22.49
N VAL A 714 7.24 -21.83 21.57
CA VAL A 714 6.66 -21.95 20.22
C VAL A 714 7.79 -21.78 19.20
N VAL A 715 7.87 -22.66 18.21
CA VAL A 715 8.76 -22.47 17.06
C VAL A 715 8.04 -21.61 16.04
N LEU A 716 8.67 -20.51 15.62
CA LEU A 716 8.17 -19.59 14.60
C LEU A 716 8.82 -19.84 13.23
N PHE A 717 10.07 -20.33 13.21
CA PHE A 717 10.80 -20.75 12.01
C PHE A 717 11.71 -21.93 12.37
N ASP A 718 11.81 -22.93 11.49
CA ASP A 718 12.65 -24.14 11.62
C ASP A 718 13.33 -24.56 10.31
N GLY A 719 13.30 -23.70 9.29
CA GLY A 719 13.77 -23.97 7.93
C GLY A 719 12.66 -23.86 6.88
N GLU A 720 11.41 -24.19 7.23
CA GLU A 720 10.26 -24.01 6.32
C GLU A 720 9.73 -22.57 6.36
N LEU A 721 9.28 -22.03 5.23
CA LEU A 721 8.69 -20.69 5.17
C LEU A 721 7.20 -20.73 5.56
N GLY A 722 6.49 -21.77 5.12
CA GLY A 722 5.05 -21.86 5.21
C GLY A 722 4.33 -20.67 4.57
N ARG A 723 3.19 -20.31 5.15
CA ARG A 723 2.44 -19.09 4.86
C ARG A 723 2.91 -17.90 5.71
N ASP A 724 3.69 -18.20 6.75
CA ASP A 724 3.97 -17.30 7.87
C ASP A 724 5.30 -16.53 7.65
N TRP A 725 6.08 -16.88 6.61
CA TRP A 725 7.25 -16.17 6.11
C TRP A 725 7.21 -15.95 4.59
N LEU A 726 7.76 -14.81 4.17
CA LEU A 726 8.14 -14.50 2.79
C LEU A 726 9.65 -14.29 2.69
N ARG A 727 10.11 -14.27 1.44
CA ARG A 727 11.51 -14.04 1.06
C ARG A 727 11.80 -12.55 1.10
N TYR A 728 12.93 -12.16 1.70
CA TYR A 728 13.39 -10.79 1.78
C TYR A 728 14.58 -10.58 0.83
N THR A 729 14.48 -9.57 -0.02
CA THR A 729 15.49 -9.15 -1.00
C THR A 729 15.49 -7.64 -1.08
N TRP A 730 16.59 -7.00 -0.69
CA TRP A 730 16.69 -5.54 -0.75
C TRP A 730 18.10 -5.10 -1.12
N ALA A 731 18.20 -3.90 -1.71
CA ALA A 731 19.46 -3.20 -1.99
C ALA A 731 20.57 -4.07 -2.64
N GLY A 732 20.21 -4.83 -3.68
CA GLY A 732 21.12 -5.72 -4.44
C GLY A 732 21.08 -7.20 -4.03
N GLY A 733 20.29 -7.57 -3.02
CA GLY A 733 20.06 -8.97 -2.67
C GLY A 733 19.16 -9.73 -3.67
N ASP A 734 19.52 -10.99 -3.96
CA ASP A 734 18.73 -11.96 -4.75
C ASP A 734 18.58 -13.25 -3.93
N PHE A 735 17.36 -13.60 -3.53
CA PHE A 735 17.09 -14.77 -2.69
C PHE A 735 17.17 -16.09 -3.48
N ALA A 736 16.78 -16.10 -4.76
CA ALA A 736 16.82 -17.32 -5.56
C ALA A 736 18.27 -17.77 -5.85
N ARG A 737 19.19 -16.81 -6.04
CA ARG A 737 20.62 -17.08 -6.25
C ARG A 737 21.39 -17.27 -4.95
N HIS A 738 21.15 -16.43 -3.93
CA HIS A 738 22.00 -16.35 -2.76
C HIS A 738 21.47 -17.10 -1.52
N ALA A 739 20.18 -17.46 -1.47
CA ALA A 739 19.59 -18.18 -0.32
C ALA A 739 19.17 -19.62 -0.67
N LYS A 740 19.22 -20.50 0.34
CA LYS A 740 18.87 -21.92 0.26
C LYS A 740 18.18 -22.35 1.56
N LEU A 741 17.07 -23.07 1.44
CA LEU A 741 16.39 -23.73 2.55
C LEU A 741 16.89 -25.17 2.66
N THR A 742 17.21 -25.61 3.88
CA THR A 742 17.70 -26.96 4.20
C THR A 742 17.10 -27.43 5.53
N SER A 743 17.27 -28.72 5.85
CA SER A 743 16.86 -29.29 7.15
C SER A 743 17.55 -28.66 8.37
N ASP A 744 18.60 -27.86 8.15
CA ASP A 744 19.36 -27.16 9.19
C ASP A 744 18.98 -25.66 9.27
N GLY A 745 18.02 -25.21 8.45
CA GLY A 745 17.50 -23.84 8.41
C GLY A 745 17.68 -23.10 7.08
N LEU A 746 17.68 -21.77 7.16
CA LEU A 746 18.01 -20.85 6.07
C LEU A 746 19.53 -20.63 6.01
N ALA A 747 20.12 -20.83 4.83
CA ALA A 747 21.51 -20.47 4.55
C ALA A 747 21.60 -19.47 3.41
N VAL A 748 22.36 -18.39 3.62
CA VAL A 748 22.57 -17.27 2.69
C VAL A 748 24.07 -17.10 2.43
N ASP A 749 24.46 -17.08 1.16
CA ASP A 749 25.82 -16.84 0.68
C ASP A 749 25.80 -15.77 -0.44
N VAL A 750 26.03 -14.49 -0.10
CA VAL A 750 26.02 -13.37 -1.06
C VAL A 750 27.45 -13.07 -1.54
N PRO A 751 27.74 -13.11 -2.85
CA PRO A 751 29.03 -12.72 -3.39
C PRO A 751 29.21 -11.19 -3.43
N GLY A 752 30.46 -10.72 -3.46
CA GLY A 752 30.75 -9.30 -3.60
C GLY A 752 30.30 -8.72 -4.94
N GLY A 753 30.06 -7.40 -4.99
CA GLY A 753 29.48 -6.71 -6.15
C GLY A 753 27.95 -6.69 -6.21
N ASN A 754 27.26 -7.00 -5.09
CA ASN A 754 25.79 -7.03 -4.99
C ASN A 754 25.25 -5.90 -4.08
N ALA A 755 25.85 -4.72 -4.17
CA ALA A 755 25.53 -3.54 -3.35
C ALA A 755 25.51 -3.84 -1.84
N TRP A 756 24.36 -3.74 -1.16
CA TRP A 756 24.27 -4.04 0.28
C TRP A 756 23.92 -5.50 0.58
N GLY A 757 23.55 -6.30 -0.44
CA GLY A 757 23.46 -7.76 -0.31
C GLY A 757 22.47 -8.26 0.74
N ASN A 758 21.37 -7.53 0.96
CA ASN A 758 20.40 -7.87 2.00
C ASN A 758 19.46 -8.98 1.50
N VAL A 759 19.66 -10.21 1.98
CA VAL A 759 18.91 -11.41 1.60
C VAL A 759 18.51 -12.19 2.86
N GLY A 760 17.24 -12.58 2.97
CA GLY A 760 16.75 -13.24 4.17
C GLY A 760 15.28 -13.62 4.12
N ILE A 761 14.63 -13.66 5.28
CA ILE A 761 13.19 -13.89 5.43
C ILE A 761 12.54 -12.77 6.24
N PHE A 762 11.26 -12.52 5.96
CA PHE A 762 10.41 -11.64 6.77
C PHE A 762 9.00 -12.21 6.91
N SER A 763 8.28 -11.91 7.99
CA SER A 763 6.90 -12.37 8.15
C SER A 763 5.91 -11.36 7.51
N PRO A 764 5.03 -11.78 6.57
CA PRO A 764 4.06 -10.88 5.94
C PRO A 764 2.93 -10.45 6.89
N LEU A 765 2.74 -11.21 7.97
CA LEU A 765 1.82 -10.91 9.07
C LEU A 765 2.61 -10.79 10.38
N PRO A 766 2.07 -10.12 11.41
CA PRO A 766 2.68 -10.13 12.73
C PRO A 766 2.60 -11.54 13.35
N LEU A 767 3.75 -12.10 13.74
CA LEU A 767 3.83 -13.41 14.42
C LEU A 767 3.93 -13.27 15.95
N VAL A 768 4.43 -12.13 16.43
CA VAL A 768 4.64 -11.87 17.87
C VAL A 768 3.57 -10.91 18.37
N TRP A 769 2.48 -11.48 18.91
CA TRP A 769 1.37 -10.73 19.53
C TRP A 769 1.52 -10.63 21.05
N LEU A 770 1.41 -9.44 21.62
CA LEU A 770 1.55 -9.20 23.07
C LEU A 770 0.21 -9.32 23.82
N ASP A 771 -0.30 -10.54 24.03
CA ASP A 771 -1.58 -10.81 24.72
C ASP A 771 -1.46 -10.89 26.26
N ASP A 772 -2.34 -10.20 27.01
CA ASP A 772 -2.33 -10.05 28.49
C ASP A 772 -0.96 -9.55 28.99
N PHE A 773 -0.40 -8.59 28.24
CA PHE A 773 1.00 -8.18 28.33
C PHE A 773 1.17 -6.93 29.21
N ARG A 774 1.30 -7.18 30.51
CA ARG A 774 1.28 -6.20 31.59
C ARG A 774 2.03 -6.73 32.82
N ASP A 775 2.15 -5.91 33.84
CA ASP A 775 2.70 -6.30 35.14
C ASP A 775 4.10 -6.93 34.99
N ASP A 776 4.26 -8.23 35.25
CA ASP A 776 5.52 -8.98 35.08
C ASP A 776 5.53 -9.91 33.85
N ALA A 777 4.65 -9.68 32.85
CA ALA A 777 4.66 -10.41 31.59
C ALA A 777 5.99 -10.24 30.83
N GLU A 778 6.37 -11.28 30.09
CA GLU A 778 7.62 -11.31 29.33
C GLU A 778 7.45 -12.16 28.06
N VAL A 779 7.96 -11.68 26.93
CA VAL A 779 8.04 -12.46 25.68
C VAL A 779 9.48 -12.46 25.18
N GLU A 780 10.09 -13.64 25.19
CA GLU A 780 11.44 -13.86 24.65
C GLU A 780 11.32 -14.37 23.21
N ILE A 781 12.05 -13.76 22.27
CA ILE A 781 12.17 -14.19 20.88
C ILE A 781 13.65 -14.50 20.62
N ALA A 782 13.95 -15.79 20.48
CA ALA A 782 15.30 -16.32 20.29
C ALA A 782 15.55 -16.70 18.82
N PHE A 783 16.60 -16.14 18.24
CA PHE A 783 17.09 -16.45 16.90
C PHE A 783 18.34 -17.33 17.05
N GLU A 784 18.28 -18.59 16.61
CA GLU A 784 19.44 -19.49 16.64
C GLU A 784 20.19 -19.46 15.30
N ILE A 785 21.49 -19.18 15.37
CA ILE A 785 22.37 -18.90 14.23
C ILE A 785 23.44 -20.01 14.14
N ASP A 786 23.98 -20.26 12.94
CA ASP A 786 25.25 -20.97 12.80
C ASP A 786 26.41 -19.96 12.72
N PRO A 787 27.23 -19.83 13.79
CA PRO A 787 28.32 -18.88 13.84
C PRO A 787 29.53 -19.27 12.97
N ALA A 788 29.61 -20.51 12.48
CA ALA A 788 30.65 -20.92 11.52
C ALA A 788 30.31 -20.49 10.09
N ARG A 789 29.04 -20.22 9.81
CA ARG A 789 28.52 -19.80 8.50
C ARG A 789 28.08 -18.35 8.42
N THR A 790 28.30 -17.54 9.46
CA THR A 790 27.79 -16.17 9.54
C THR A 790 28.92 -15.13 9.63
N ASP A 791 28.86 -14.12 8.76
CA ASP A 791 29.80 -12.99 8.68
C ASP A 791 29.11 -11.62 8.89
N GLY A 792 27.80 -11.52 8.61
CA GLY A 792 26.99 -10.36 8.99
C GLY A 792 25.48 -10.56 8.76
N PHE A 793 24.66 -10.03 9.68
CA PHE A 793 23.20 -10.17 9.69
C PHE A 793 22.46 -9.01 10.38
N GLY A 794 21.16 -8.91 10.12
CA GLY A 794 20.20 -8.04 10.80
C GLY A 794 18.95 -8.80 11.22
N LEU A 795 18.47 -8.53 12.43
CA LEU A 795 17.25 -9.09 13.04
C LEU A 795 16.35 -7.92 13.45
N THR A 796 15.06 -7.94 13.12
CA THR A 796 14.14 -6.84 13.45
C THR A 796 12.81 -7.33 13.99
N LEU A 797 12.27 -6.63 14.99
CA LEU A 797 10.86 -6.63 15.36
C LEU A 797 10.24 -5.31 14.85
N ALA A 798 9.35 -5.38 13.86
CA ALA A 798 8.73 -4.19 13.25
C ALA A 798 7.21 -4.20 13.38
N ARG A 799 6.59 -3.02 13.54
CA ARG A 799 5.14 -2.87 13.37
C ARG A 799 4.80 -2.64 11.88
N PRO A 800 3.56 -2.97 11.43
CA PRO A 800 2.97 -2.36 10.25
C PRO A 800 3.12 -0.84 10.29
N GLY A 801 3.59 -0.23 9.22
CA GLY A 801 3.88 1.20 9.18
C GLY A 801 4.49 1.65 7.86
N TYR A 802 5.25 2.74 7.90
CA TYR A 802 5.97 3.23 6.74
C TYR A 802 7.25 2.38 6.56
N GLY A 803 7.40 1.74 5.40
CA GLY A 803 8.33 0.61 5.20
C GLY A 803 7.71 -0.75 5.53
N GLY A 804 8.36 -1.84 5.12
CA GLY A 804 7.95 -3.22 5.42
C GLY A 804 6.79 -3.79 4.57
N ILE A 805 6.18 -3.02 3.68
CA ILE A 805 5.27 -3.53 2.66
C ILE A 805 6.07 -3.97 1.42
N HIS A 806 5.67 -5.07 0.78
CA HIS A 806 6.29 -5.64 -0.44
C HIS A 806 7.80 -5.96 -0.34
N GLY A 807 8.32 -6.25 0.85
CA GLY A 807 9.73 -6.65 1.04
C GLY A 807 10.73 -5.48 1.12
N ASN A 808 10.24 -4.24 1.20
CA ASN A 808 11.05 -3.07 1.55
C ASN A 808 11.66 -3.18 2.96
N ALA A 809 12.61 -2.29 3.28
CA ALA A 809 13.24 -2.19 4.59
C ALA A 809 12.21 -2.15 5.75
N PRO A 810 12.52 -2.71 6.94
CA PRO A 810 11.54 -2.94 7.99
C PRO A 810 10.76 -1.69 8.41
N GLY A 811 9.44 -1.84 8.54
CA GLY A 811 8.53 -0.72 8.83
C GLY A 811 8.82 0.00 10.14
N SER A 812 8.56 1.31 10.18
CA SER A 812 8.68 2.14 11.38
C SER A 812 7.31 2.27 12.09
N PRO A 813 7.23 2.12 13.43
CA PRO A 813 8.31 1.91 14.38
C PRO A 813 8.82 0.45 14.45
N ASN A 814 10.11 0.28 14.79
CA ASN A 814 10.75 -1.02 14.97
C ASN A 814 11.88 -0.99 16.01
N THR A 815 12.38 -2.17 16.35
CA THR A 815 13.66 -2.36 17.04
C THR A 815 14.50 -3.37 16.28
N THR A 816 15.74 -3.00 15.98
CA THR A 816 16.63 -3.73 15.07
C THR A 816 17.99 -3.98 15.71
N TYR A 817 18.44 -5.24 15.67
CA TYR A 817 19.78 -5.65 16.08
C TYR A 817 20.57 -6.14 14.86
N TYR A 818 21.69 -5.49 14.56
CA TYR A 818 22.66 -5.95 13.58
C TYR A 818 23.89 -6.54 14.27
N TRP A 819 24.50 -7.54 13.63
CA TRP A 819 25.87 -7.95 13.91
C TRP A 819 26.63 -8.16 12.62
N TYR A 820 27.87 -7.67 12.53
CA TYR A 820 28.72 -7.88 11.36
C TYR A 820 30.20 -7.82 11.73
N ARG A 821 31.06 -8.42 10.89
CA ARG A 821 32.52 -8.27 10.99
C ARG A 821 33.00 -7.13 10.08
N PRO A 822 33.49 -5.99 10.61
CA PRO A 822 34.00 -4.89 9.79
C PRO A 822 35.20 -5.29 8.93
N LYS A 823 35.32 -4.72 7.72
CA LYS A 823 36.47 -4.94 6.82
C LYS A 823 37.80 -4.73 7.56
N GLY A 824 38.55 -5.81 7.73
CA GLY A 824 39.88 -5.77 8.38
C GLY A 824 39.86 -5.49 9.89
N GLY A 825 38.70 -5.60 10.56
CA GLY A 825 38.58 -5.47 12.01
C GLY A 825 39.01 -6.73 12.78
N ASP A 826 39.73 -6.54 13.89
CA ASP A 826 40.06 -7.61 14.85
C ASP A 826 38.90 -7.95 15.81
N THR A 827 37.77 -7.22 15.72
CA THR A 827 36.51 -7.42 16.45
C THR A 827 35.34 -7.59 15.49
N GLY A 828 34.28 -8.26 15.93
CA GLY A 828 32.95 -8.10 15.36
C GLY A 828 32.29 -6.86 15.95
N ARG A 829 31.17 -6.42 15.38
CA ARG A 829 30.39 -5.28 15.87
C ARG A 829 28.93 -5.66 16.00
N ALA A 830 28.31 -5.28 17.12
CA ALA A 830 26.88 -5.28 17.32
C ALA A 830 26.36 -3.84 17.37
N ASP A 831 25.25 -3.60 16.67
CA ASP A 831 24.62 -2.30 16.48
C ASP A 831 23.12 -2.48 16.80
N PHE A 832 22.62 -1.87 17.89
CA PHE A 832 21.24 -1.99 18.36
C PHE A 832 20.50 -0.66 18.25
N HIS A 833 19.38 -0.66 17.53
CA HIS A 833 18.57 0.51 17.23
C HIS A 833 17.16 0.38 17.81
N ILE A 834 16.67 1.46 18.41
CA ILE A 834 15.24 1.70 18.62
C ILE A 834 14.81 2.75 17.59
N ASN A 835 13.82 2.45 16.75
CA ASN A 835 13.29 3.38 15.74
C ASN A 835 14.39 4.11 14.93
N PRO A 836 15.14 3.39 14.05
CA PRO A 836 16.44 3.82 13.48
C PRO A 836 16.47 5.13 12.65
N HIS A 837 15.36 5.86 12.55
CA HIS A 837 15.24 7.20 11.98
C HIS A 837 15.19 8.30 13.06
N ARG A 838 15.50 7.98 14.32
CA ARG A 838 15.59 8.96 15.44
C ARG A 838 17.00 9.03 16.00
N ASP A 839 17.49 10.24 16.17
CA ASP A 839 18.80 10.50 16.78
C ASP A 839 18.82 10.11 18.27
N GLY A 840 19.93 9.51 18.69
CA GLY A 840 20.22 9.15 20.09
C GLY A 840 19.74 7.76 20.53
N ASP A 841 18.77 7.15 19.86
CA ASP A 841 18.17 5.85 20.21
C ASP A 841 18.99 4.64 19.68
N PHE A 842 20.30 4.65 19.94
CA PHE A 842 21.27 3.71 19.38
C PHE A 842 22.39 3.30 20.35
N ASP A 843 22.71 2.00 20.43
CA ASP A 843 23.85 1.44 21.17
C ASP A 843 24.76 0.61 20.23
N ARG A 844 26.09 0.72 20.41
CA ARG A 844 27.11 0.05 19.60
C ARG A 844 28.15 -0.63 20.50
N ARG A 845 28.40 -1.91 20.26
CA ARG A 845 29.38 -2.73 20.99
C ARG A 845 30.36 -3.42 20.05
N ASP A 846 31.64 -3.41 20.41
CA ASP A 846 32.62 -4.32 19.82
C ASP A 846 32.52 -5.69 20.51
N LEU A 847 32.41 -6.75 19.71
CA LEU A 847 32.21 -8.15 20.12
C LEU A 847 33.30 -9.06 19.52
N PRO A 848 33.34 -10.37 19.86
CA PRO A 848 34.18 -11.32 19.13
C PRO A 848 33.93 -11.32 17.61
N THR A 849 34.93 -11.71 16.81
CA THR A 849 34.83 -11.83 15.34
C THR A 849 34.04 -13.05 14.86
N VAL A 850 33.65 -13.92 15.80
CA VAL A 850 32.72 -15.03 15.60
C VAL A 850 31.32 -14.51 15.94
N ALA A 851 30.33 -14.78 15.09
CA ALA A 851 28.95 -14.39 15.35
C ALA A 851 28.41 -15.01 16.65
N PRO A 852 27.44 -14.39 17.33
CA PRO A 852 26.70 -15.07 18.38
C PRO A 852 25.95 -16.27 17.81
N ALA A 853 25.83 -17.35 18.60
CA ALA A 853 25.05 -18.54 18.22
C ALA A 853 23.56 -18.38 18.57
N GLU A 854 23.24 -17.56 19.57
CA GLU A 854 21.88 -17.12 19.87
C GLU A 854 21.82 -15.60 20.09
N VAL A 855 20.76 -14.97 19.57
CA VAL A 855 20.35 -13.59 19.92
C VAL A 855 18.92 -13.64 20.43
N ARG A 856 18.66 -13.02 21.58
CA ARG A 856 17.34 -13.00 22.24
C ARG A 856 16.84 -11.58 22.44
N PHE A 857 15.72 -11.26 21.81
CA PHE A 857 14.91 -10.08 22.15
C PHE A 857 14.02 -10.47 23.32
N ILE A 858 14.05 -9.71 24.42
CA ILE A 858 13.19 -9.95 25.58
C ILE A 858 12.32 -8.70 25.78
N LEU A 859 11.03 -8.85 25.48
CA LEU A 859 10.04 -7.79 25.61
C LEU A 859 9.42 -7.84 27.00
N ARG A 860 9.29 -6.66 27.63
CA ARG A 860 8.47 -6.42 28.83
C ARG A 860 7.58 -5.19 28.60
N PRO A 861 6.54 -4.93 29.40
CA PRO A 861 5.64 -3.79 29.19
C PRO A 861 6.39 -2.44 29.15
N GLY A 862 6.49 -1.84 27.95
CA GLY A 862 7.22 -0.59 27.70
C GLY A 862 8.74 -0.73 27.54
N GLU A 863 9.29 -1.95 27.40
CA GLU A 863 10.74 -2.23 27.42
C GLU A 863 11.13 -3.32 26.40
N VAL A 864 12.32 -3.19 25.81
CA VAL A 864 13.02 -4.27 25.10
C VAL A 864 14.44 -4.42 25.62
N SER A 865 14.83 -5.66 25.91
CA SER A 865 16.22 -6.08 26.11
C SER A 865 16.74 -6.89 24.93
N ILE A 866 18.04 -6.81 24.64
CA ILE A 866 18.77 -7.76 23.79
C ILE A 866 19.83 -8.49 24.62
N GLU A 867 19.84 -9.81 24.54
CA GLU A 867 20.93 -10.67 24.99
C GLU A 867 21.56 -11.39 23.79
N ALA A 868 22.90 -11.49 23.74
CA ALA A 868 23.64 -12.19 22.69
C ALA A 868 24.95 -12.76 23.24
N ASP A 869 25.47 -13.84 22.65
CA ASP A 869 26.73 -14.46 23.11
C ASP A 869 27.90 -13.46 23.13
N GLY A 870 28.52 -13.32 24.30
CA GLY A 870 29.65 -12.40 24.51
C GLY A 870 29.26 -10.92 24.70
N MET A 871 27.97 -10.60 24.72
CA MET A 871 27.44 -9.26 24.98
C MET A 871 26.77 -9.21 26.37
N GLU A 872 27.00 -8.15 27.14
CA GLU A 872 26.18 -7.84 28.33
C GLU A 872 24.79 -7.36 27.88
N PRO A 873 23.69 -7.74 28.55
CA PRO A 873 22.35 -7.34 28.15
C PRO A 873 22.18 -5.82 28.00
N ILE A 874 21.65 -5.39 26.86
CA ILE A 874 21.31 -3.99 26.57
C ILE A 874 19.80 -3.85 26.71
N THR A 875 19.30 -2.83 27.40
CA THR A 875 17.87 -2.62 27.65
C THR A 875 17.47 -1.17 27.38
N HIS A 876 16.41 -0.96 26.60
CA HIS A 876 15.85 0.35 26.27
C HIS A 876 14.35 0.41 26.59
N ASN A 877 13.89 1.60 26.98
CA ASN A 877 12.46 1.92 26.97
C ASN A 877 11.96 1.85 25.53
N TRP A 878 10.92 1.06 25.26
CA TRP A 878 10.30 0.96 23.95
C TRP A 878 8.78 0.95 24.11
N VAL A 879 8.18 2.12 23.90
CA VAL A 879 6.74 2.39 24.11
C VAL A 879 5.80 1.58 23.20
N GLU A 880 6.36 0.81 22.26
CA GLU A 880 5.65 -0.09 21.35
C GLU A 880 5.33 -1.45 21.99
N ALA A 881 6.09 -1.87 23.01
CA ALA A 881 5.93 -3.13 23.71
C ALA A 881 4.73 -3.08 24.69
N LEU A 882 3.52 -3.07 24.13
CA LEU A 882 2.24 -2.91 24.86
C LEU A 882 1.27 -4.06 24.58
N ASP A 883 0.30 -4.21 25.49
CA ASP A 883 -0.82 -5.14 25.34
C ASP A 883 -1.58 -4.96 24.01
N GLY A 884 -1.74 -6.06 23.28
CA GLY A 884 -2.32 -6.13 21.95
C GLY A 884 -1.36 -5.83 20.77
N THR A 885 -0.15 -5.30 20.98
CA THR A 885 0.75 -5.00 19.85
C THR A 885 1.17 -6.29 19.13
N GLY A 886 1.14 -6.26 17.79
CA GLY A 886 1.70 -7.30 16.92
C GLY A 886 2.96 -6.83 16.20
N PHE A 887 4.01 -7.65 16.21
CA PHE A 887 5.25 -7.44 15.44
C PHE A 887 5.47 -8.46 14.33
N HIS A 888 5.89 -7.95 13.18
CA HIS A 888 6.55 -8.68 12.10
C HIS A 888 8.00 -8.97 12.49
N LEU A 889 8.53 -10.07 11.95
CA LEU A 889 9.92 -10.48 12.14
C LEU A 889 10.69 -10.36 10.83
N TYR A 890 11.94 -9.92 10.91
CA TYR A 890 12.90 -9.94 9.79
C TYR A 890 14.20 -10.60 10.25
N ALA A 891 14.82 -11.39 9.38
CA ALA A 891 16.14 -11.97 9.59
C ALA A 891 16.88 -12.10 8.25
N HIS A 892 17.94 -11.31 8.04
CA HIS A 892 18.64 -11.22 6.76
C HIS A 892 20.15 -11.02 6.89
N SER A 893 20.90 -11.31 5.82
CA SER A 893 22.32 -10.97 5.70
C SER A 893 22.56 -9.46 5.68
N VAL A 894 23.73 -9.03 6.16
CA VAL A 894 24.21 -7.63 6.11
C VAL A 894 25.71 -7.62 5.80
N VAL A 895 26.19 -6.58 5.11
CA VAL A 895 27.61 -6.31 4.78
C VAL A 895 28.16 -5.17 5.65
N SER A 896 29.49 -5.09 5.82
CA SER A 896 30.10 -3.98 6.58
C SER A 896 30.37 -2.74 5.73
N GLU A 897 30.71 -2.96 4.46
CA GLU A 897 30.81 -1.96 3.40
C GLU A 897 30.04 -2.45 2.17
N ARG A 898 29.55 -1.50 1.35
CA ARG A 898 28.90 -1.80 0.08
C ARG A 898 29.83 -2.65 -0.82
N ASP A 899 29.22 -3.58 -1.55
CA ASP A 899 29.80 -4.52 -2.50
C ASP A 899 30.74 -5.59 -1.91
N GLU A 900 30.75 -5.77 -0.58
CA GLU A 900 31.40 -6.92 0.08
C GLU A 900 30.59 -8.23 -0.04
N PRO A 901 31.26 -9.40 -0.05
CA PRO A 901 30.60 -10.67 0.17
C PRO A 901 30.18 -10.83 1.64
N THR A 902 29.03 -11.46 1.89
CA THR A 902 28.57 -11.81 3.24
C THR A 902 27.89 -13.18 3.26
N ARG A 903 27.83 -13.78 4.45
CA ARG A 903 27.13 -15.05 4.70
C ARG A 903 26.30 -14.93 5.97
N PHE A 904 25.17 -15.61 6.00
CA PHE A 904 24.27 -15.68 7.14
C PHE A 904 23.59 -17.05 7.18
N ALA A 905 23.47 -17.65 8.36
CA ALA A 905 22.81 -18.94 8.53
C ALA A 905 21.93 -18.93 9.78
N LEU A 906 20.62 -18.97 9.57
CA LEU A 906 19.58 -18.98 10.59
C LEU A 906 18.96 -20.36 10.67
N LYS A 907 19.10 -21.04 11.80
CA LYS A 907 18.56 -22.40 12.00
C LYS A 907 17.09 -22.38 12.38
N SER A 908 16.73 -21.54 13.34
CA SER A 908 15.36 -21.44 13.85
C SER A 908 15.10 -20.11 14.54
N ILE A 909 13.81 -19.76 14.63
CA ILE A 909 13.32 -18.68 15.49
C ILE A 909 12.31 -19.30 16.45
N ARG A 910 12.49 -19.05 17.75
CA ARG A 910 11.67 -19.59 18.84
C ARG A 910 11.14 -18.44 19.70
N MET A 911 9.94 -18.61 20.23
CA MET A 911 9.28 -17.63 21.09
C MET A 911 8.84 -18.29 22.38
N LYS A 912 9.25 -17.75 23.54
CA LYS A 912 8.76 -18.17 24.86
C LYS A 912 7.87 -17.07 25.43
N ARG A 913 6.81 -17.46 26.12
CA ARG A 913 5.83 -16.55 26.72
C ARG A 913 5.69 -16.82 28.20
N LYS A 914 5.92 -15.78 29.01
CA LYS A 914 5.51 -15.70 30.40
C LYS A 914 4.32 -14.72 30.45
N PRO A 915 3.07 -15.20 30.54
CA PRO A 915 1.94 -14.30 30.75
C PRO A 915 2.08 -13.60 32.11
N ALA A 916 1.39 -12.46 32.28
CA ALA A 916 1.36 -11.75 33.55
C ALA A 916 0.99 -12.69 34.71
N THR A 917 1.75 -12.64 35.81
CA THR A 917 1.37 -13.25 37.07
C THR A 917 0.11 -12.54 37.54
N ARG A 918 -1.06 -13.18 37.40
CA ARG A 918 -2.36 -12.58 37.76
C ARG A 918 -2.33 -12.05 39.19
N GLY A 919 -2.25 -10.71 39.28
CA GLY A 919 -2.28 -9.98 40.53
C GLY A 919 -3.57 -10.21 41.32
N GLY A 920 -3.55 -9.82 42.60
CA GLY A 920 -4.72 -9.96 43.46
C GLY A 920 -5.87 -9.06 42.98
N ALA A 921 -7.04 -9.66 42.76
CA ALA A 921 -8.30 -8.99 42.44
C ALA A 921 -8.28 -8.06 41.21
N SER A 922 -8.73 -8.60 40.07
CA SER A 922 -9.08 -7.79 38.88
C SER A 922 -10.11 -6.71 39.23
N GLY A 923 -9.89 -5.48 38.78
CA GLY A 923 -10.65 -4.30 39.16
C GLY A 923 -10.03 -3.53 40.33
N PRO A 924 -10.79 -2.64 41.00
CA PRO A 924 -10.26 -1.69 41.97
C PRO A 924 -9.90 -2.34 43.31
N ALA A 925 -9.13 -1.64 44.13
CA ALA A 925 -8.76 -2.10 45.48
C ALA A 925 -9.99 -2.39 46.36
N ALA A 926 -9.85 -3.34 47.29
CA ALA A 926 -10.96 -3.83 48.10
C ALA A 926 -11.65 -2.72 48.92
N GLY A 927 -12.89 -2.38 48.56
CA GLY A 927 -13.67 -1.30 49.16
C GLY A 927 -13.77 -0.02 48.31
N VAL A 928 -12.99 0.08 47.23
CA VAL A 928 -13.07 1.14 46.22
C VAL A 928 -14.05 0.73 45.12
N ASN A 929 -14.91 1.65 44.68
CA ASN A 929 -15.85 1.41 43.59
C ASN A 929 -15.15 1.51 42.21
N PRO A 930 -15.58 0.76 41.18
CA PRO A 930 -15.09 0.93 39.81
C PRO A 930 -15.57 2.27 39.21
N LEU A 931 -14.82 2.80 38.25
CA LEU A 931 -15.15 4.04 37.53
C LEU A 931 -16.52 3.93 36.83
N PRO A 932 -17.24 5.04 36.64
CA PRO A 932 -18.55 5.03 36.01
C PRO A 932 -18.47 4.53 34.56
N VAL A 933 -19.51 3.80 34.14
CA VAL A 933 -19.72 3.35 32.76
C VAL A 933 -21.17 3.67 32.38
N GLU A 934 -21.34 4.44 31.32
CA GLU A 934 -22.64 4.79 30.75
C GLU A 934 -23.03 3.80 29.65
N THR A 935 -24.32 3.45 29.56
CA THR A 935 -24.87 2.68 28.42
C THR A 935 -25.48 3.66 27.41
N VAL A 936 -24.73 3.97 26.35
CA VAL A 936 -25.14 4.91 25.30
C VAL A 936 -26.04 4.25 24.23
N PHE A 937 -26.11 2.93 24.17
CA PHE A 937 -27.04 2.19 23.31
C PHE A 937 -27.54 0.92 24.02
N ASP A 938 -28.86 0.71 24.09
CA ASP A 938 -29.53 -0.37 24.83
C ASP A 938 -30.39 -1.28 23.92
N GLY A 939 -29.95 -1.47 22.68
CA GLY A 939 -30.66 -2.27 21.67
C GLY A 939 -31.83 -1.53 21.03
N LYS A 940 -31.90 -0.20 21.15
CA LYS A 940 -32.97 0.67 20.63
C LYS A 940 -32.38 2.01 20.17
N MET A 941 -32.96 2.59 19.12
CA MET A 941 -32.59 3.94 18.69
C MET A 941 -32.91 4.96 19.79
N ASN A 942 -31.95 5.84 20.08
CA ASN A 942 -32.05 6.88 21.10
C ASN A 942 -31.30 8.15 20.63
N PRO A 943 -31.41 9.31 21.31
CA PRO A 943 -30.83 10.57 20.82
C PRO A 943 -29.30 10.65 20.72
N VAL A 944 -28.55 9.66 21.23
CA VAL A 944 -27.09 9.59 21.10
C VAL A 944 -26.67 9.02 19.73
N TRP A 945 -27.60 8.41 18.98
CA TRP A 945 -27.30 7.72 17.72
C TRP A 945 -28.26 8.12 16.60
N GLU A 946 -27.72 8.17 15.39
CA GLU A 946 -28.40 8.42 14.13
C GLU A 946 -28.24 7.20 13.21
N PRO A 947 -29.23 6.89 12.34
CA PRO A 947 -29.07 5.90 11.27
C PRO A 947 -27.90 6.28 10.34
N ALA A 948 -27.05 5.32 10.01
CA ALA A 948 -25.94 5.47 9.08
C ALA A 948 -26.04 4.45 7.93
N ALA A 949 -25.81 4.93 6.70
CA ALA A 949 -25.72 4.12 5.50
C ALA A 949 -24.79 4.81 4.48
N THR A 950 -23.88 4.06 3.86
CA THR A 950 -22.95 4.50 2.81
C THR A 950 -22.48 3.29 1.98
N ALA A 951 -21.78 3.52 0.86
CA ALA A 951 -21.19 2.47 0.02
C ALA A 951 -22.13 1.28 -0.27
N GLY A 952 -23.33 1.58 -0.77
CA GLY A 952 -24.38 0.59 -1.06
C GLY A 952 -25.21 0.10 0.14
N GLY A 953 -24.92 0.58 1.35
CA GLY A 953 -25.73 0.35 2.55
C GLY A 953 -27.11 1.01 2.52
N ASN A 954 -28.04 0.50 3.33
CA ASN A 954 -29.41 1.04 3.45
C ASN A 954 -30.02 0.66 4.80
N PHE A 955 -30.18 1.63 5.71
CA PHE A 955 -30.66 1.36 7.06
C PHE A 955 -32.12 0.89 7.09
N ASP A 956 -33.03 1.55 6.38
CA ASP A 956 -34.47 1.20 6.38
C ASP A 956 -34.76 -0.16 5.72
N ALA A 957 -33.87 -0.65 4.83
CA ALA A 957 -34.02 -1.94 4.15
C ALA A 957 -33.29 -3.09 4.85
N PHE A 958 -32.10 -2.85 5.41
CA PHE A 958 -31.24 -3.90 5.96
C PHE A 958 -31.26 -3.99 7.49
N ALA A 959 -31.65 -2.92 8.20
CA ALA A 959 -31.60 -2.85 9.65
C ALA A 959 -32.99 -2.95 10.32
N ARG A 960 -33.04 -3.63 11.47
CA ARG A 960 -34.28 -3.91 12.22
C ARG A 960 -33.99 -4.08 13.72
N PHE A 961 -34.93 -3.71 14.57
CA PHE A 961 -34.84 -3.95 16.02
C PHE A 961 -35.57 -5.24 16.40
N ASP A 962 -34.85 -6.21 16.97
CA ASP A 962 -35.33 -7.58 17.26
C ASP A 962 -34.59 -8.17 18.48
N ASP A 963 -35.27 -8.94 19.34
CA ASP A 963 -34.79 -9.50 20.63
C ASP A 963 -33.89 -8.55 21.49
N GLY A 964 -34.17 -7.25 21.47
CA GLY A 964 -33.36 -6.25 22.19
C GLY A 964 -31.99 -5.99 21.57
N ALA A 965 -31.85 -6.21 20.27
CA ALA A 965 -30.69 -5.85 19.45
C ALA A 965 -31.10 -5.05 18.22
N LEU A 966 -30.17 -4.26 17.69
CA LEU A 966 -30.19 -3.82 16.29
C LEU A 966 -29.56 -4.95 15.45
N VAL A 967 -30.36 -5.60 14.63
CA VAL A 967 -29.91 -6.62 13.67
C VAL A 967 -29.84 -5.99 12.29
N ILE A 968 -28.76 -6.24 11.57
CA ILE A 968 -28.49 -5.72 10.23
C ILE A 968 -28.10 -6.90 9.35
N ASP A 969 -28.87 -7.10 8.28
CA ASP A 969 -28.76 -8.21 7.34
C ASP A 969 -28.50 -7.65 5.94
N VAL A 970 -27.23 -7.47 5.58
CA VAL A 970 -26.79 -6.90 4.29
C VAL A 970 -26.74 -8.00 3.22
N PRO A 971 -27.48 -7.89 2.10
CA PRO A 971 -27.47 -8.88 1.04
C PRO A 971 -26.26 -8.72 0.09
N GLU A 972 -25.95 -9.79 -0.63
CA GLU A 972 -24.95 -9.78 -1.71
C GLU A 972 -25.17 -8.64 -2.72
N ARG A 973 -24.08 -8.22 -3.38
CA ARG A 973 -24.02 -7.17 -4.43
C ARG A 973 -24.28 -5.74 -3.96
N SER A 974 -24.50 -5.50 -2.66
CA SER A 974 -24.75 -4.17 -2.07
C SER A 974 -23.50 -3.27 -1.95
N SER A 975 -22.57 -3.30 -2.91
CA SER A 975 -21.18 -2.79 -2.73
C SER A 975 -20.60 -3.30 -1.40
N TRP A 976 -20.06 -2.45 -0.53
CA TRP A 976 -19.59 -2.80 0.82
C TRP A 976 -20.71 -2.88 1.86
N GLY A 977 -21.88 -2.32 1.55
CA GLY A 977 -23.12 -2.44 2.32
C GLY A 977 -23.11 -1.72 3.66
N LYS A 978 -22.17 -0.80 3.88
CA LYS A 978 -21.89 -0.13 5.16
C LYS A 978 -23.16 0.47 5.79
N THR A 979 -23.70 -0.19 6.81
CA THR A 979 -25.00 0.15 7.41
C THR A 979 -24.96 -0.01 8.93
N GLY A 980 -25.46 0.98 9.69
CA GLY A 980 -25.52 0.89 11.15
C GLY A 980 -25.79 2.23 11.84
N LEU A 981 -25.01 2.56 12.86
CA LEU A 981 -25.20 3.74 13.70
C LEU A 981 -24.04 4.73 13.55
N LEU A 982 -24.35 6.04 13.64
CA LEU A 982 -23.41 7.16 13.76
C LEU A 982 -23.73 7.93 15.06
N SER A 983 -22.72 8.33 15.84
CA SER A 983 -22.96 9.08 17.07
C SER A 983 -23.38 10.52 16.78
N ALA A 984 -24.41 10.99 17.48
CA ALA A 984 -24.99 12.32 17.28
C ALA A 984 -24.02 13.44 17.73
N GLU A 985 -23.30 13.19 18.82
CA GLU A 985 -22.22 13.99 19.42
C GLU A 985 -20.88 13.21 19.39
N PRO A 986 -19.73 13.85 19.69
CA PRO A 986 -18.48 13.13 19.96
C PRO A 986 -18.64 12.18 21.15
N LEU A 987 -18.45 10.88 20.86
CA LEU A 987 -18.61 9.79 21.81
C LEU A 987 -17.37 9.64 22.70
N VAL A 988 -16.17 9.68 22.11
CA VAL A 988 -14.91 9.66 22.87
C VAL A 988 -14.39 11.08 23.02
N ARG A 989 -13.98 11.44 24.23
CA ARG A 989 -13.36 12.73 24.57
C ARG A 989 -12.10 12.43 25.37
N LEU A 990 -10.92 12.67 24.78
CA LEU A 990 -9.64 12.39 25.43
C LEU A 990 -9.19 13.63 26.22
N ASP A 991 -9.37 13.60 27.55
CA ASP A 991 -8.80 14.59 28.47
C ASP A 991 -7.55 14.02 29.18
N GLN A 992 -7.00 14.79 30.13
CA GLN A 992 -5.78 14.46 30.89
C GLN A 992 -5.81 13.08 31.56
N ARG A 993 -7.00 12.56 31.87
CA ARG A 993 -7.19 11.23 32.45
C ARG A 993 -6.87 10.10 31.45
N ALA A 994 -6.98 10.35 30.14
CA ALA A 994 -6.69 9.39 29.07
C ALA A 994 -5.22 8.95 29.00
N VAL A 995 -4.32 9.71 29.63
CA VAL A 995 -2.91 9.34 29.85
C VAL A 995 -2.81 8.18 30.85
N PHE A 996 -3.57 8.26 31.95
CA PHE A 996 -3.54 7.32 33.07
C PHE A 996 -4.47 6.11 32.86
N ALA A 997 -5.68 6.34 32.32
CA ALA A 997 -6.69 5.33 32.08
C ALA A 997 -7.39 5.58 30.73
N PRO A 998 -7.34 4.66 29.75
CA PRO A 998 -7.98 4.87 28.46
C PRO A 998 -9.51 4.89 28.59
N THR A 999 -10.18 5.63 27.70
CA THR A 999 -11.63 5.51 27.48
C THR A 999 -11.92 4.16 26.85
N ARG A 1000 -12.71 3.33 27.53
CA ARG A 1000 -13.17 2.03 27.04
C ARG A 1000 -14.55 2.15 26.42
N ILE A 1001 -14.70 1.68 25.19
CA ILE A 1001 -15.99 1.35 24.57
C ILE A 1001 -16.20 -0.16 24.71
N GLU A 1002 -17.29 -0.59 25.36
CA GLU A 1002 -17.73 -1.99 25.37
C GLU A 1002 -18.86 -2.18 24.36
N ILE A 1003 -18.59 -2.98 23.32
CA ILE A 1003 -19.57 -3.41 22.32
C ILE A 1003 -20.08 -4.80 22.74
N ALA A 1004 -21.39 -4.96 22.94
CA ALA A 1004 -22.01 -6.27 23.17
C ALA A 1004 -22.85 -6.69 21.96
N LEU A 1005 -22.51 -7.84 21.39
CA LEU A 1005 -23.21 -8.46 20.27
C LEU A 1005 -24.07 -9.65 20.74
N VAL A 1006 -24.84 -10.26 19.85
CA VAL A 1006 -25.49 -11.55 20.11
C VAL A 1006 -24.44 -12.68 19.96
N PRO A 1007 -24.11 -13.44 21.02
CA PRO A 1007 -23.08 -14.48 20.94
C PRO A 1007 -23.51 -15.68 20.08
N GLY A 1008 -22.52 -16.38 19.51
CA GLY A 1008 -22.74 -17.57 18.66
C GLY A 1008 -23.21 -17.28 17.23
N GLN A 1009 -23.43 -16.01 16.86
CA GLN A 1009 -23.67 -15.58 15.49
C GLN A 1009 -22.34 -15.20 14.80
N ARG A 1010 -22.33 -15.24 13.45
CA ARG A 1010 -21.20 -14.82 12.62
C ARG A 1010 -21.39 -13.35 12.26
N HIS A 1011 -20.50 -12.48 12.74
CA HIS A 1011 -20.61 -11.03 12.61
C HIS A 1011 -19.54 -10.46 11.67
N ASN A 1012 -19.89 -9.35 11.04
CA ASN A 1012 -19.05 -8.55 10.16
C ASN A 1012 -19.21 -7.07 10.54
N LEU A 1013 -18.53 -6.69 11.61
CA LEU A 1013 -18.57 -5.40 12.29
C LEU A 1013 -17.37 -4.53 11.89
N VAL A 1014 -17.63 -3.24 11.65
CA VAL A 1014 -16.66 -2.17 11.81
C VAL A 1014 -17.13 -1.21 12.90
N VAL A 1015 -16.19 -0.75 13.73
CA VAL A 1015 -16.32 0.47 14.53
C VAL A 1015 -15.27 1.44 14.01
N ALA A 1016 -15.62 2.68 13.69
CA ALA A 1016 -14.63 3.71 13.33
C ALA A 1016 -14.80 4.96 14.19
N LEU A 1017 -13.68 5.64 14.46
CA LEU A 1017 -13.61 6.90 15.20
C LEU A 1017 -13.01 7.97 14.29
N SER A 1018 -13.62 9.17 14.27
CA SER A 1018 -13.16 10.30 13.44
C SER A 1018 -13.37 11.62 14.17
N GLY A 1019 -12.53 12.63 13.87
CA GLY A 1019 -12.76 14.00 14.32
C GLY A 1019 -13.95 14.66 13.61
N MET A 1020 -14.32 14.17 12.41
CA MET A 1020 -15.48 14.61 11.66
C MET A 1020 -16.69 13.69 11.85
N LYS A 1021 -17.88 14.29 11.93
CA LYS A 1021 -19.15 13.54 11.94
C LYS A 1021 -19.53 13.17 10.50
N SER A 1022 -19.17 11.95 10.09
CA SER A 1022 -19.51 11.39 8.78
C SER A 1022 -20.04 9.95 8.93
N PRO A 1023 -21.05 9.51 8.15
CA PRO A 1023 -21.40 8.09 8.04
C PRO A 1023 -20.35 7.30 7.26
N GLU A 1024 -19.56 7.95 6.41
CA GLU A 1024 -18.39 7.39 5.74
C GLU A 1024 -17.12 7.96 6.38
N MET A 1025 -16.60 7.24 7.38
CA MET A 1025 -15.39 7.66 8.11
C MET A 1025 -14.09 7.22 7.43
N TRP A 1026 -14.12 6.43 6.35
CA TRP A 1026 -12.90 5.92 5.71
C TRP A 1026 -11.86 7.01 5.39
N PRO A 1027 -12.20 8.20 4.86
CA PRO A 1027 -11.21 9.23 4.51
C PRO A 1027 -10.59 10.00 5.70
N ASP A 1028 -11.18 9.95 6.90
CA ASP A 1028 -10.70 10.68 8.10
C ASP A 1028 -10.89 9.86 9.39
N HIS A 1029 -10.68 8.55 9.32
CA HIS A 1029 -10.66 7.74 10.54
C HIS A 1029 -9.38 8.02 11.32
N LYS A 1030 -9.52 8.32 12.61
CA LYS A 1030 -8.39 8.30 13.56
C LYS A 1030 -8.19 6.91 14.17
N ALA A 1031 -9.20 6.04 14.09
CA ALA A 1031 -9.05 4.60 14.24
C ALA A 1031 -10.20 3.84 13.57
N TRP A 1032 -9.93 2.65 13.04
CA TRP A 1032 -10.88 1.79 12.35
C TRP A 1032 -10.70 0.34 12.81
N TYR A 1033 -11.66 -0.18 13.56
CA TYR A 1033 -11.63 -1.48 14.23
C TYR A 1033 -12.54 -2.46 13.48
N THR A 1034 -12.03 -3.65 13.17
CA THR A 1034 -12.77 -4.68 12.41
C THR A 1034 -12.89 -5.97 13.21
N LEU A 1035 -14.09 -6.56 13.21
CA LEU A 1035 -14.32 -7.97 13.52
C LEU A 1035 -15.13 -8.59 12.38
N SER A 1036 -14.54 -9.48 11.59
CA SER A 1036 -15.22 -10.13 10.46
C SER A 1036 -14.98 -11.63 10.40
N TYR A 1037 -16.05 -12.42 10.44
CA TYR A 1037 -15.98 -13.83 10.07
C TYR A 1037 -15.76 -13.99 8.55
N VAL A 1038 -14.85 -14.90 8.16
CA VAL A 1038 -14.46 -15.17 6.77
C VAL A 1038 -14.83 -16.62 6.39
N PRO A 1039 -15.95 -16.86 5.68
CA PRO A 1039 -16.49 -18.20 5.47
C PRO A 1039 -15.55 -19.20 4.78
N GLY A 1040 -14.76 -18.76 3.80
CA GLY A 1040 -13.86 -19.63 3.03
C GLY A 1040 -12.61 -20.11 3.79
N ARG A 1041 -12.34 -19.56 4.99
CA ARG A 1041 -11.21 -19.95 5.85
C ARG A 1041 -11.64 -20.51 7.22
N ASP A 1042 -12.92 -20.40 7.60
CA ASP A 1042 -13.46 -20.67 8.95
C ASP A 1042 -12.63 -20.00 10.07
N VAL A 1043 -12.27 -18.73 9.84
CA VAL A 1043 -11.61 -17.85 10.82
C VAL A 1043 -12.39 -16.56 10.99
N TRP A 1044 -12.15 -15.91 12.12
CA TRP A 1044 -12.48 -14.50 12.34
C TRP A 1044 -11.23 -13.65 12.13
N VAL A 1045 -11.34 -12.55 11.39
CA VAL A 1045 -10.32 -11.52 11.32
C VAL A 1045 -10.66 -10.46 12.37
N VAL A 1046 -9.72 -10.20 13.27
CA VAL A 1046 -9.74 -9.05 14.17
C VAL A 1046 -8.66 -8.09 13.71
N GLY A 1047 -8.99 -6.80 13.60
CA GLY A 1047 -8.04 -5.79 13.15
C GLY A 1047 -8.28 -4.38 13.65
N MET A 1048 -7.24 -3.56 13.56
CA MET A 1048 -7.20 -2.12 13.86
C MET A 1048 -6.40 -1.46 12.74
N ARG A 1049 -6.94 -0.38 12.16
CA ARG A 1049 -6.27 0.47 11.17
C ARG A 1049 -6.26 1.92 11.65
N HIS A 1050 -5.15 2.61 11.42
CA HIS A 1050 -5.03 4.07 11.61
C HIS A 1050 -4.81 4.82 10.29
N SER A 1051 -4.07 4.23 9.35
CA SER A 1051 -3.81 4.78 8.02
C SER A 1051 -3.67 3.65 6.99
N PRO A 1052 -3.59 3.92 5.68
CA PRO A 1052 -3.37 2.88 4.67
C PRO A 1052 -2.12 2.01 4.90
N TYR A 1053 -1.09 2.57 5.55
CA TYR A 1053 0.17 1.90 5.87
C TYR A 1053 0.19 1.25 7.28
N GLN A 1054 -0.80 1.55 8.11
CA GLN A 1054 -0.87 1.13 9.51
C GLN A 1054 -2.14 0.32 9.76
N ASP A 1055 -2.09 -0.97 9.39
CA ASP A 1055 -3.13 -1.98 9.60
C ASP A 1055 -2.54 -3.16 10.39
N TRP A 1056 -3.08 -3.40 11.59
CA TRP A 1056 -2.85 -4.61 12.37
C TRP A 1056 -4.05 -5.53 12.17
N SER A 1057 -3.83 -6.74 11.67
CA SER A 1057 -4.85 -7.78 11.68
C SER A 1057 -4.29 -9.16 12.01
N ARG A 1058 -5.13 -10.01 12.60
CA ARG A 1058 -4.86 -11.46 12.74
C ARG A 1058 -6.10 -12.32 12.60
N GLU A 1059 -5.87 -13.56 12.23
CA GLU A 1059 -6.85 -14.64 12.24
C GLU A 1059 -7.04 -15.20 13.65
N ILE A 1060 -8.29 -15.47 14.01
CA ILE A 1060 -8.73 -16.15 15.22
C ILE A 1060 -9.55 -17.37 14.80
N ASP A 1061 -9.20 -18.54 15.34
CA ASP A 1061 -9.85 -19.82 15.05
C ASP A 1061 -11.35 -19.78 15.41
N ALA A 1062 -12.22 -20.14 14.46
CA ALA A 1062 -13.67 -20.10 14.70
C ALA A 1062 -14.14 -21.10 15.77
N GLY A 1063 -13.41 -22.20 16.00
CA GLY A 1063 -13.67 -23.15 17.08
C GLY A 1063 -13.40 -22.55 18.47
N TRP A 1064 -12.37 -21.72 18.60
CA TRP A 1064 -12.16 -20.94 19.83
C TRP A 1064 -13.24 -19.88 20.01
N MET A 1065 -13.54 -19.10 18.97
CA MET A 1065 -14.59 -18.07 19.04
C MET A 1065 -15.95 -18.66 19.41
N ALA A 1066 -16.29 -19.86 18.92
CA ALA A 1066 -17.52 -20.56 19.28
C ALA A 1066 -17.57 -21.12 20.72
N THR A 1067 -16.44 -21.15 21.45
CA THR A 1067 -16.35 -21.79 22.78
C THR A 1067 -15.92 -20.86 23.91
N ALA A 1068 -15.21 -19.77 23.62
CA ALA A 1068 -14.64 -18.85 24.62
C ALA A 1068 -15.18 -17.41 24.54
N TRP A 1069 -15.74 -16.99 23.40
CA TRP A 1069 -16.25 -15.62 23.24
C TRP A 1069 -17.68 -15.47 23.77
N ASP A 1070 -17.91 -14.49 24.63
CA ASP A 1070 -19.23 -14.19 25.22
C ASP A 1070 -20.06 -13.19 24.40
N GLY A 1071 -19.56 -12.77 23.23
CA GLY A 1071 -20.18 -11.79 22.34
C GLY A 1071 -19.74 -10.35 22.57
N ARG A 1072 -18.81 -10.07 23.51
CA ARG A 1072 -18.35 -8.71 23.81
C ARG A 1072 -16.99 -8.37 23.20
N LEU A 1073 -16.79 -7.08 22.92
CA LEU A 1073 -15.51 -6.49 22.51
C LEU A 1073 -15.23 -5.27 23.37
N TRP A 1074 -13.96 -5.03 23.67
CA TRP A 1074 -13.49 -3.81 24.30
C TRP A 1074 -12.58 -3.04 23.35
N ILE A 1075 -12.87 -1.77 23.12
CA ILE A 1075 -12.00 -0.83 22.42
C ILE A 1075 -11.49 0.16 23.46
N ASP A 1076 -10.24 0.02 23.87
CA ASP A 1076 -9.55 0.97 24.75
C ASP A 1076 -8.89 2.06 23.90
N VAL A 1077 -9.20 3.32 24.17
CA VAL A 1077 -8.72 4.51 23.43
C VAL A 1077 -8.03 5.46 24.41
N GLY A 1078 -6.78 5.84 24.14
CA GLY A 1078 -6.02 6.75 25.00
C GLY A 1078 -5.12 7.69 24.19
N ALA A 1079 -4.38 8.55 24.89
CA ALA A 1079 -3.40 9.42 24.25
C ALA A 1079 -2.34 8.58 23.50
N GLY A 1080 -2.22 8.81 22.19
CA GLY A 1080 -1.29 8.16 21.28
C GLY A 1080 -1.56 6.69 20.96
N ARG A 1081 -2.61 6.05 21.49
CA ARG A 1081 -2.79 4.58 21.42
C ARG A 1081 -4.24 4.11 21.42
N THR A 1082 -4.47 2.92 20.85
CA THR A 1082 -5.73 2.18 21.04
C THR A 1082 -5.56 0.67 20.90
N VAL A 1083 -6.45 -0.10 21.55
CA VAL A 1083 -6.48 -1.57 21.55
C VAL A 1083 -7.91 -2.08 21.39
N LEU A 1084 -8.18 -2.87 20.35
CA LEU A 1084 -9.37 -3.72 20.23
C LEU A 1084 -9.09 -5.06 20.91
N SER A 1085 -9.94 -5.53 21.81
CA SER A 1085 -9.71 -6.80 22.53
C SER A 1085 -10.98 -7.61 22.76
N ILE A 1086 -10.81 -8.93 22.77
CA ILE A 1086 -11.83 -9.90 23.18
C ILE A 1086 -11.62 -10.17 24.69
N PRO A 1087 -12.63 -9.98 25.56
CA PRO A 1087 -12.47 -10.13 27.00
C PRO A 1087 -11.94 -11.52 27.41
N GLY A 1088 -10.73 -11.56 27.98
CA GLY A 1088 -10.08 -12.81 28.39
C GLY A 1088 -9.46 -13.61 27.23
N GLY A 1089 -9.23 -12.99 26.08
CA GLY A 1089 -8.63 -13.59 24.90
C GLY A 1089 -7.86 -12.57 24.04
N PRO A 1090 -7.76 -12.80 22.72
CA PRO A 1090 -6.94 -11.98 21.80
C PRO A 1090 -7.19 -10.46 21.82
N ALA A 1091 -6.10 -9.69 21.82
CA ALA A 1091 -6.07 -8.24 21.61
C ALA A 1091 -5.32 -7.82 20.33
N VAL A 1092 -5.68 -6.68 19.74
CA VAL A 1092 -5.01 -6.06 18.59
C VAL A 1092 -4.88 -4.57 18.89
N GLY A 1093 -3.65 -4.12 19.07
CA GLY A 1093 -3.32 -2.78 19.57
C GLY A 1093 -2.21 -2.10 18.79
N GLY A 1094 -2.22 -0.77 18.85
CA GLY A 1094 -1.22 0.07 18.20
C GLY A 1094 -1.38 1.55 18.53
N SER A 1095 -0.34 2.31 18.23
CA SER A 1095 -0.39 3.77 18.19
C SER A 1095 -1.37 4.28 17.13
N ALA A 1096 -1.95 5.45 17.40
CA ALA A 1096 -2.77 6.22 16.48
C ALA A 1096 -2.69 7.70 16.85
N ASP A 1097 -2.88 8.61 15.89
CA ASP A 1097 -2.82 10.07 16.09
C ASP A 1097 -4.02 10.59 16.90
N LEU A 1098 -3.94 10.35 18.21
CA LEU A 1098 -4.97 10.59 19.21
C LEU A 1098 -4.38 11.44 20.34
N VAL A 1099 -4.65 12.74 20.33
CA VAL A 1099 -4.08 13.70 21.30
C VAL A 1099 -5.05 14.05 22.43
N GLU A 1100 -4.53 14.63 23.52
CA GLU A 1100 -5.38 15.32 24.51
C GLU A 1100 -6.19 16.44 23.80
N GLY A 1101 -7.46 16.59 24.17
CA GLY A 1101 -8.41 17.47 23.51
C GLY A 1101 -9.14 16.83 22.31
N ALA A 1102 -8.75 15.62 21.88
CA ALA A 1102 -9.46 14.93 20.79
C ALA A 1102 -10.91 14.62 21.16
N ASN A 1103 -11.83 15.05 20.30
CA ASN A 1103 -13.26 14.79 20.37
C ASN A 1103 -13.63 13.95 19.14
N LEU A 1104 -14.02 12.69 19.35
CA LEU A 1104 -14.21 11.72 18.27
C LEU A 1104 -15.67 11.27 18.17
N PHE A 1105 -16.27 11.45 17.01
CA PHE A 1105 -17.51 10.79 16.62
C PHE A 1105 -17.23 9.31 16.35
N ALA A 1106 -18.24 8.47 16.53
CA ALA A 1106 -18.14 7.02 16.32
C ALA A 1106 -19.17 6.52 15.31
N THR A 1107 -18.78 5.56 14.47
CA THR A 1107 -19.70 4.70 13.73
C THR A 1107 -19.63 3.26 14.24
N VAL A 1108 -20.76 2.55 14.21
CA VAL A 1108 -20.87 1.12 14.55
C VAL A 1108 -21.73 0.46 13.48
N ILE A 1109 -21.10 -0.23 12.53
CA ILE A 1109 -21.72 -0.63 11.24
C ILE A 1109 -21.46 -2.09 10.88
N ALA A 1110 -22.41 -2.71 10.18
CA ALA A 1110 -22.15 -3.90 9.38
C ALA A 1110 -21.28 -3.52 8.18
N HIS A 1111 -20.24 -4.31 7.90
CA HIS A 1111 -19.29 -4.06 6.81
C HIS A 1111 -18.87 -5.39 6.17
N ALA A 1112 -19.07 -5.55 4.86
CA ALA A 1112 -18.74 -6.80 4.18
C ALA A 1112 -17.24 -7.14 4.25
N PRO A 1113 -16.85 -8.43 4.37
CA PRO A 1113 -15.43 -8.85 4.42
C PRO A 1113 -14.73 -8.78 3.05
N LYS A 1114 -15.49 -8.58 1.98
CA LYS A 1114 -15.08 -8.20 0.61
C LYS A 1114 -16.27 -7.44 0.00
N GLU A 1115 -16.02 -6.52 -0.93
CA GLU A 1115 -17.09 -5.92 -1.72
C GLU A 1115 -18.02 -6.98 -2.35
N HIS A 1116 -19.31 -6.66 -2.38
CA HIS A 1116 -20.43 -7.50 -2.83
C HIS A 1116 -20.70 -8.77 -2.01
N ALA A 1117 -19.89 -9.11 -1.00
CA ALA A 1117 -20.20 -10.19 -0.05
C ALA A 1117 -21.34 -9.75 0.90
N PRO A 1118 -22.12 -10.70 1.46
CA PRO A 1118 -23.12 -10.36 2.48
C PRO A 1118 -22.43 -10.03 3.81
N ALA A 1119 -23.11 -9.27 4.67
CA ALA A 1119 -22.64 -8.91 6.00
C ALA A 1119 -23.78 -9.04 7.03
N HIS A 1120 -23.44 -9.48 8.25
CA HIS A 1120 -24.38 -9.58 9.35
C HIS A 1120 -23.85 -8.90 10.61
N LEU A 1121 -24.72 -8.22 11.35
CA LEU A 1121 -24.42 -7.65 12.66
C LEU A 1121 -25.66 -7.75 13.55
N ALA A 1122 -25.52 -8.22 14.78
CA ALA A 1122 -26.56 -8.10 15.80
C ALA A 1122 -26.01 -7.43 17.07
N LEU A 1123 -26.19 -6.11 17.16
CA LEU A 1123 -25.70 -5.24 18.22
C LEU A 1123 -26.72 -5.11 19.35
N ARG A 1124 -26.38 -5.60 20.55
CA ARG A 1124 -27.22 -5.48 21.76
C ARG A 1124 -26.96 -4.20 22.55
N GLN A 1125 -25.69 -3.84 22.76
CA GLN A 1125 -25.33 -2.74 23.65
C GLN A 1125 -24.05 -2.03 23.20
N VAL A 1126 -23.99 -0.73 23.42
CA VAL A 1126 -22.75 0.05 23.42
C VAL A 1126 -22.67 0.78 24.76
N SER A 1127 -21.55 0.62 25.47
CA SER A 1127 -21.28 1.29 26.74
C SER A 1127 -19.93 1.98 26.70
N ILE A 1128 -19.75 3.04 27.47
CA ILE A 1128 -18.52 3.84 27.49
C ILE A 1128 -18.18 4.33 28.90
N GLY A 1129 -16.89 4.41 29.21
CA GLY A 1129 -16.37 4.97 30.46
C GLY A 1129 -14.85 4.92 30.50
N LEU A 1130 -14.21 5.44 31.54
CA LEU A 1130 -12.78 5.22 31.75
C LEU A 1130 -12.53 3.77 32.22
N LYS A 1131 -11.56 3.09 31.60
CA LYS A 1131 -11.11 1.76 32.03
C LYS A 1131 -10.63 1.84 33.48
N THR A 1132 -11.34 1.19 34.39
CA THR A 1132 -10.90 1.10 35.80
C THR A 1132 -9.56 0.36 35.85
N PRO A 1133 -8.48 0.96 36.38
CA PRO A 1133 -7.22 0.25 36.56
C PRO A 1133 -7.35 -0.92 37.55
N ASP A 1134 -6.63 -2.02 37.29
CA ASP A 1134 -6.44 -3.08 38.29
C ASP A 1134 -5.72 -2.48 39.52
N GLY A 1135 -6.19 -2.79 40.73
CA GLY A 1135 -5.65 -2.27 41.98
C GLY A 1135 -5.98 -0.80 42.32
N MET A 1136 -6.76 -0.09 41.49
CA MET A 1136 -7.09 1.35 41.66
C MET A 1136 -7.48 1.70 43.11
N THR A 1137 -6.75 2.64 43.73
CA THR A 1137 -6.99 3.10 45.11
C THR A 1137 -8.10 4.16 45.17
N ALA A 1138 -8.46 4.57 46.39
CA ALA A 1138 -9.41 5.67 46.60
C ALA A 1138 -8.90 7.01 46.06
N ILE A 1139 -7.57 7.25 46.09
CA ILE A 1139 -6.94 8.46 45.57
C ILE A 1139 -6.98 8.44 44.03
N ASP A 1140 -6.57 7.34 43.42
CA ASP A 1140 -6.59 7.17 41.95
C ASP A 1140 -8.01 7.32 41.40
N ARG A 1141 -9.01 6.75 42.10
CA ARG A 1141 -10.43 6.92 41.75
C ARG A 1141 -10.83 8.39 41.67
N LEU A 1142 -10.37 9.22 42.60
CA LEU A 1142 -10.73 10.63 42.67
C LEU A 1142 -9.97 11.47 41.63
N ILE A 1143 -8.73 11.09 41.30
CA ILE A 1143 -7.98 11.68 40.17
C ILE A 1143 -8.64 11.35 38.82
N LEU A 1144 -9.23 10.16 38.69
CA LEU A 1144 -9.91 9.68 37.47
C LEU A 1144 -11.41 10.03 37.41
N ALA A 1145 -11.99 10.57 38.49
CA ALA A 1145 -13.38 11.02 38.50
C ALA A 1145 -13.59 12.21 37.55
N ASP A 1146 -14.84 12.42 37.10
CA ASP A 1146 -15.18 13.65 36.40
C ASP A 1146 -15.17 14.85 37.37
N ASN A 1147 -14.89 16.05 36.86
CA ASN A 1147 -14.73 17.26 37.67
C ASN A 1147 -15.99 17.65 38.48
N ASP A 1148 -17.18 17.17 38.09
CA ASP A 1148 -18.44 17.34 38.82
C ASP A 1148 -18.70 16.25 39.89
N GLN A 1149 -17.93 15.16 39.83
CA GLN A 1149 -17.95 14.03 40.77
C GLN A 1149 -16.79 14.07 41.78
N PHE A 1150 -15.87 15.03 41.68
CA PHE A 1150 -14.74 15.18 42.59
C PHE A 1150 -15.18 15.65 43.99
N ASP A 1151 -15.06 14.77 44.98
CA ASP A 1151 -15.31 15.08 46.39
C ASP A 1151 -14.00 15.44 47.10
N VAL A 1152 -13.84 16.72 47.43
CA VAL A 1152 -12.64 17.29 48.07
C VAL A 1152 -12.44 16.82 49.51
N ASP A 1153 -13.51 16.55 50.25
CA ASP A 1153 -13.42 16.06 51.63
C ASP A 1153 -13.03 14.58 51.61
N ALA A 1154 -13.62 13.78 50.69
CA ALA A 1154 -13.21 12.40 50.47
C ALA A 1154 -11.76 12.27 49.96
N PHE A 1155 -11.27 13.23 49.17
CA PHE A 1155 -9.87 13.27 48.74
C PHE A 1155 -8.92 13.57 49.90
N ALA A 1156 -9.28 14.53 50.78
CA ALA A 1156 -8.51 14.82 51.98
C ALA A 1156 -8.46 13.64 52.96
N ASP A 1157 -9.59 12.97 53.19
CA ASP A 1157 -9.67 11.75 54.02
C ASP A 1157 -8.88 10.59 53.40
N ALA A 1158 -8.93 10.40 52.07
CA ALA A 1158 -8.17 9.36 51.38
C ALA A 1158 -6.66 9.60 51.45
N LEU A 1159 -6.22 10.85 51.29
CA LEU A 1159 -4.81 11.23 51.44
C LEU A 1159 -4.31 11.03 52.88
N ALA A 1160 -5.09 11.46 53.88
CA ALA A 1160 -4.79 11.28 55.29
C ALA A 1160 -4.87 9.82 55.78
N ALA A 1161 -5.40 8.91 54.95
CA ALA A 1161 -5.39 7.46 55.19
C ALA A 1161 -4.25 6.72 54.45
N ALA A 1162 -3.44 7.44 53.66
CA ALA A 1162 -2.27 6.92 52.95
C ALA A 1162 -0.92 7.32 53.60
N GLU A 1163 -0.93 8.27 54.56
CA GLU A 1163 0.20 8.65 55.43
C GLU A 1163 0.34 7.73 56.68
#